data_AF-A0A9D1HDM2-F1
#
_entry.id   AF-A0A9D1HDM2-F1
#
_cell.length_a   1.000
_cell.length_b   1.000
_cell.length_c   1.000
_cell.angle_alpha   90.00
_cell.angle_beta   90.00
_cell.angle_gamma   90.00
#
_symmetry.space_group_name_H-M   'P 1'
#
loop_
_entity.id
_entity.type
_entity.pdbx_description
1 polymer ?
#
loop_
_entity_poly.entity_id
_entity_poly.type
_entity_poly.pdbx_seq_one_letter_code
_entity_poly.pdbx_strand_id
1 'polypeptide(L)'
;MEIFEIEDLTFTYPGKESPAIRNINIKISKGEFVLICGESGSGKSTLLRNMKSALAPNGEKSGRILFGGCSIEEIDPCVQAAKIGYVLQDPYAQTVTDKVWHELAFGLENLGEDTKKIRLRTAETASFFGIQQWFDKDVDQLSGGQRQLMNLAAVMTLQPEVIILDEPTGQLDAIAAEDFIGVLKKINRELGTTVIMTEHRLEEAMAVSDRVIVMDEGRIISDDMPAATGMILERMKHPMFDAMPAPVRCYAEVCGDNKRKRYIRCKETVSTCPVDVREGRTWLEGMFENRKPHTTSLPEKERNPQGKKVVEVKDVWFRYDRYSEDVLKGLSLEVNEGELYCMVGGNGAGKTTALSVISGIKSPYRGTVKIKGKKLSDYRKKEIFNGLMGVLPQNPKSIFVENSVKKDLLEALAADESTAEEKEKKIRKTAEITEIEKLLDCHPYDISGGEQQKAALAKVLLKDPEILILDEPTKGFDGRYKKQFAEILKRLTDMGKTVIMVSHDIEFCSRYGDRCAMFFNGNIIVSDAPRRFFSGNSFYTTSANRMSRNVFENAVTSEDVIKLIEINEDEADFDIDDVENDPKPFEEEQSGFLEDNIKNNEKVDAVNEIRRGDEANVRSENRKIKTLLCDILLMAAAAATLVAGYLLIGNQRYMIVCVMLILYSMAFFAVNFERRKPKAREIVLLAVLTAAAVAARAAFFMVPNFKPMLAIVIIAAAALGKEAGFMTGALSAFVSNMFFGQGPWTPWQMAGMALAGYIAGALFHRCADKLGESRLLKWALVIFGGAAAFFLYGAVVDMWTILMMTEKPSLETALVVYTAAVPFNIVHAAATMIFILLLAVPVTEKIARARKKYGEV
;
A
#
# COMPACT_ATOMS: atom_id res chain seq x y z
N MET A 1 -22.78 -2.91 35.29
CA MET A 1 -23.14 -1.48 35.31
C MET A 1 -23.28 -1.08 33.86
N GLU A 2 -24.47 -0.58 33.49
CA GLU A 2 -24.74 -0.19 32.11
C GLU A 2 -23.96 1.07 31.76
N ILE A 3 -23.28 1.06 30.63
CA ILE A 3 -22.60 2.24 30.08
C ILE A 3 -23.54 3.06 29.21
N PHE A 4 -24.45 2.41 28.48
CA PHE A 4 -25.54 3.04 27.74
C PHE A 4 -26.88 2.41 28.11
N GLU A 5 -27.89 3.26 28.28
CA GLU A 5 -29.29 2.87 28.42
C GLU A 5 -30.13 3.77 27.51
N ILE A 6 -30.81 3.15 26.55
CA ILE A 6 -31.65 3.80 25.55
C ILE A 6 -33.09 3.39 25.84
N GLU A 7 -33.96 4.37 26.02
CA GLU A 7 -35.36 4.19 26.38
C GLU A 7 -36.27 4.85 25.34
N ASP A 8 -37.12 4.04 24.70
CA ASP A 8 -38.16 4.43 23.74
C ASP A 8 -37.67 5.41 22.65
N LEU A 9 -36.43 5.25 22.18
CA LEU A 9 -35.79 6.16 21.23
C LEU A 9 -36.46 6.06 19.85
N THR A 10 -36.99 7.18 19.38
CA THR A 10 -37.54 7.32 18.03
C THR A 10 -36.98 8.58 17.38
N PHE A 11 -36.52 8.47 16.13
CA PHE A 11 -35.93 9.58 15.40
C PHE A 11 -36.42 9.63 13.95
N THR A 12 -36.77 10.84 13.49
CA THR A 12 -37.27 11.11 12.14
C THR A 12 -36.45 12.22 11.49
N TYR A 13 -35.94 11.96 10.28
CA TYR A 13 -35.22 12.98 9.50
C TYR A 13 -36.17 14.08 8.97
N PRO A 14 -35.70 15.32 8.79
CA PRO A 14 -36.50 16.41 8.27
C PRO A 14 -37.11 16.07 6.90
N GLY A 15 -38.42 16.32 6.76
CA GLY A 15 -39.14 16.08 5.49
C GLY A 15 -39.42 14.61 5.17
N LYS A 16 -39.09 13.67 6.06
CA LYS A 16 -39.50 12.26 5.94
C LYS A 16 -40.74 12.02 6.80
N GLU A 17 -41.75 11.35 6.24
CA GLU A 17 -42.97 10.98 6.97
C GLU A 17 -42.75 9.80 7.92
N SER A 18 -41.80 8.92 7.60
CA SER A 18 -41.51 7.71 8.35
C SER A 18 -40.28 7.88 9.26
N PRO A 19 -40.36 7.45 10.55
CA PRO A 19 -39.20 7.45 11.43
C PRO A 19 -38.13 6.48 10.93
N ALA A 20 -36.87 6.88 11.04
CA ALA A 20 -35.70 6.08 10.69
C ALA A 20 -35.36 5.03 11.76
N ILE A 21 -35.61 5.35 13.04
CA ILE A 21 -35.60 4.41 14.15
C ILE A 21 -36.86 4.61 15.00
N ARG A 22 -37.39 3.52 15.54
CA ARG A 22 -38.71 3.43 16.17
C ARG A 22 -38.64 2.63 17.45
N ASN A 23 -38.94 3.30 18.57
CA ASN A 23 -39.09 2.69 19.89
C ASN A 23 -37.93 1.76 20.29
N ILE A 24 -36.70 2.22 20.06
CA ILE A 24 -35.49 1.45 20.36
C ILE A 24 -35.24 1.45 21.87
N ASN A 25 -35.11 0.25 22.42
CA ASN A 25 -34.82 0.01 23.83
C ASN A 25 -33.59 -0.91 23.93
N ILE A 26 -32.47 -0.39 24.44
CA ILE A 26 -31.18 -1.12 24.52
C ILE A 26 -30.48 -0.78 25.82
N LYS A 27 -29.93 -1.79 26.50
CA LYS A 27 -28.99 -1.62 27.60
C LYS A 27 -27.67 -2.29 27.23
N ILE A 28 -26.57 -1.56 27.33
CA ILE A 28 -25.22 -2.03 27.00
C ILE A 28 -24.37 -1.96 28.25
N SER A 29 -23.76 -3.09 28.60
CA SER A 29 -22.92 -3.22 29.78
C SER A 29 -21.48 -2.78 29.50
N LYS A 30 -20.81 -2.23 30.53
CA LYS A 30 -19.41 -1.83 30.41
C LYS A 30 -18.50 -3.03 30.10
N GLY A 31 -17.67 -2.89 29.07
CA GLY A 31 -16.73 -3.92 28.61
C GLY A 31 -17.31 -4.94 27.63
N GLU A 32 -18.59 -4.81 27.28
CA GLU A 32 -19.27 -5.68 26.30
C GLU A 32 -18.83 -5.35 24.87
N PHE A 33 -18.69 -6.38 24.02
CA PHE A 33 -18.55 -6.24 22.57
C PHE A 33 -19.91 -6.50 21.90
N VAL A 34 -20.58 -5.41 21.50
CA VAL A 34 -21.90 -5.44 20.85
C VAL A 34 -21.76 -5.23 19.35
N LEU A 35 -22.28 -6.18 18.57
CA LEU A 35 -22.40 -6.07 17.12
C LEU A 35 -23.84 -5.71 16.73
N ILE A 36 -24.01 -4.66 15.94
CA ILE A 36 -25.31 -4.26 15.40
C ILE A 36 -25.35 -4.55 13.90
N CYS A 37 -26.22 -5.44 13.46
CA CYS A 37 -26.37 -5.80 12.05
C CYS A 37 -27.81 -5.59 11.56
N GLY A 38 -28.00 -5.59 10.24
CA GLY A 38 -29.30 -5.35 9.61
C GLY A 38 -29.16 -4.93 8.15
N GLU A 39 -30.26 -4.96 7.40
CA GLU A 39 -30.28 -4.53 5.99
C GLU A 39 -29.88 -3.05 5.86
N SER A 40 -29.36 -2.66 4.69
CA SER A 40 -29.10 -1.25 4.40
C SER A 40 -30.41 -0.44 4.56
N GLY A 41 -30.33 0.68 5.28
CA GLY A 41 -31.51 1.50 5.60
C GLY A 41 -32.26 1.11 6.88
N SER A 42 -31.83 0.09 7.64
CA SER A 42 -32.50 -0.30 8.90
C SER A 42 -32.32 0.66 10.09
N GLY A 43 -31.60 1.78 9.91
CA GLY A 43 -31.40 2.80 10.95
C GLY A 43 -30.16 2.65 11.81
N LYS A 44 -29.25 1.71 11.50
CA LYS A 44 -27.99 1.44 12.25
C LYS A 44 -27.13 2.70 12.49
N SER A 45 -26.68 3.36 11.43
CA SER A 45 -25.85 4.56 11.55
C SER A 45 -26.61 5.72 12.21
N THR A 46 -27.93 5.80 12.03
CA THR A 46 -28.78 6.78 12.73
C THR A 46 -28.80 6.53 14.24
N LEU A 47 -28.89 5.27 14.67
CA LEU A 47 -28.77 4.88 16.07
C LEU A 47 -27.40 5.26 16.63
N LEU A 48 -26.30 4.85 15.97
CA LEU A 48 -24.93 5.15 16.43
C LEU A 48 -24.67 6.65 16.54
N ARG A 49 -25.11 7.45 15.57
CA ARG A 49 -24.95 8.91 15.59
C ARG A 49 -25.75 9.57 16.72
N ASN A 50 -26.91 9.03 17.08
CA ASN A 50 -27.68 9.52 18.22
C ASN A 50 -27.00 9.22 19.57
N MET A 51 -26.08 8.24 19.63
CA MET A 51 -25.29 7.91 20.82
C MET A 51 -24.10 8.86 21.03
N LYS A 52 -23.91 9.88 20.18
CA LYS A 52 -22.93 10.95 20.38
C LYS A 52 -23.51 12.29 19.92
N SER A 53 -23.79 13.19 20.86
CA SER A 53 -24.56 14.42 20.60
C SER A 53 -23.99 15.25 19.43
N ALA A 54 -22.67 15.39 19.34
CA ALA A 54 -21.98 16.14 18.29
C ALA A 54 -22.16 15.56 16.87
N LEU A 55 -22.56 14.30 16.75
CA LEU A 55 -22.82 13.62 15.46
C LEU A 55 -24.32 13.41 15.22
N ALA A 56 -25.17 13.76 16.18
CA ALA A 56 -26.60 13.54 16.10
C ALA A 56 -27.18 14.31 14.91
N PRO A 57 -27.90 13.64 13.99
CA PRO A 57 -28.50 14.32 12.86
C PRO A 57 -29.61 15.28 13.30
N ASN A 58 -29.81 16.36 12.55
CA ASN A 58 -30.97 17.23 12.72
C ASN A 58 -32.25 16.44 12.39
N GLY A 59 -33.29 16.57 13.21
CA GLY A 59 -34.57 15.87 13.04
C GLY A 59 -35.43 15.90 14.31
N GLU A 60 -36.58 15.25 14.26
CA GLU A 60 -37.45 15.07 15.44
C GLU A 60 -36.98 13.85 16.24
N LYS A 61 -36.66 14.06 17.51
CA LYS A 61 -36.19 13.02 18.44
C LYS A 61 -37.15 12.90 19.62
N SER A 62 -37.50 11.68 19.99
CA SER A 62 -38.21 11.34 21.24
C SER A 62 -37.55 10.14 21.92
N GLY A 63 -37.86 9.93 23.20
CA GLY A 63 -37.16 8.98 24.07
C GLY A 63 -35.92 9.59 24.74
N ARG A 64 -35.15 8.77 25.45
CA ARG A 64 -33.96 9.21 26.22
C ARG A 64 -32.77 8.31 25.96
N ILE A 65 -31.57 8.88 26.02
CA ILE A 65 -30.30 8.16 25.93
C ILE A 65 -29.47 8.56 27.15
N LEU A 66 -29.15 7.58 27.98
CA LEU A 66 -28.35 7.75 29.17
C LEU A 66 -26.95 7.19 28.92
N PHE A 67 -25.91 7.95 29.28
CA PHE A 67 -24.52 7.49 29.30
C PHE A 67 -23.99 7.56 30.73
N GLY A 68 -23.62 6.40 31.29
CA GLY A 68 -23.20 6.28 32.69
C GLY A 68 -24.27 6.75 33.70
N GLY A 69 -25.56 6.65 33.33
CA GLY A 69 -26.70 7.08 34.15
C GLY A 69 -27.13 8.55 33.99
N CYS A 70 -26.41 9.35 33.21
CA CYS A 70 -26.77 10.76 32.93
C CYS A 70 -27.31 10.94 31.50
N SER A 71 -28.24 11.87 31.27
CA SER A 71 -28.75 12.15 29.91
C SER A 71 -27.61 12.62 29.01
N ILE A 72 -27.58 12.09 27.78
CA ILE A 72 -26.49 12.35 26.85
C ILE A 72 -26.39 13.82 26.42
N GLU A 73 -27.51 14.54 26.46
CA GLU A 73 -27.62 15.96 26.17
C GLU A 73 -27.13 16.87 27.31
N GLU A 74 -27.07 16.34 28.54
CA GLU A 74 -26.69 17.09 29.74
C GLU A 74 -25.20 16.95 30.08
N ILE A 75 -24.51 15.99 29.47
CA ILE A 75 -23.08 15.75 29.67
C ILE A 75 -22.27 16.85 28.97
N ASP A 76 -21.25 17.35 29.66
CA ASP A 76 -20.30 18.30 29.10
C ASP A 76 -19.69 17.78 27.78
N PRO A 77 -19.70 18.57 26.68
CA PRO A 77 -19.20 18.12 25.38
C PRO A 77 -17.75 17.64 25.39
N CYS A 78 -16.87 18.22 26.21
CA CYS A 78 -15.47 17.79 26.31
C CYS A 78 -15.36 16.42 26.99
N VAL A 79 -16.14 16.20 28.06
CA VAL A 79 -16.23 14.88 28.71
C VAL A 79 -16.78 13.84 27.75
N GLN A 80 -17.82 14.19 26.99
CA GLN A 80 -18.41 13.30 26.00
C GLN A 80 -17.42 12.95 24.89
N ALA A 81 -16.69 13.95 24.37
CA ALA A 81 -15.69 13.76 23.33
C ALA A 81 -14.53 12.85 23.79
N ALA A 82 -14.09 12.98 25.04
CA ALA A 82 -13.04 12.16 25.63
C ALA A 82 -13.49 10.71 25.92
N LYS A 83 -14.71 10.53 26.42
CA LYS A 83 -15.20 9.22 26.88
C LYS A 83 -15.86 8.36 25.81
N ILE A 84 -16.44 8.97 24.77
CA ILE A 84 -17.13 8.28 23.68
C ILE A 84 -16.30 8.45 22.40
N GLY A 85 -15.52 7.42 22.07
CA GLY A 85 -14.81 7.32 20.80
C GLY A 85 -15.77 7.03 19.65
N TYR A 86 -15.56 7.64 18.49
CA TYR A 86 -16.35 7.34 17.28
C TYR A 86 -15.40 7.18 16.09
N VAL A 87 -15.56 6.09 15.33
CA VAL A 87 -14.86 5.83 14.08
C VAL A 87 -15.86 5.81 12.94
N LEU A 88 -15.68 6.72 11.98
CA LEU A 88 -16.56 6.88 10.82
C LEU A 88 -16.36 5.76 9.79
N GLN A 89 -17.41 5.53 8.99
CA GLN A 89 -17.41 4.60 7.85
C GLN A 89 -16.41 5.00 6.74
N ASP A 90 -16.22 6.31 6.54
CA ASP A 90 -15.24 6.82 5.59
C ASP A 90 -13.96 7.27 6.32
N PRO A 91 -12.83 6.54 6.17
CA PRO A 91 -11.58 6.92 6.80
C PRO A 91 -11.10 8.31 6.38
N TYR A 92 -11.44 8.75 5.16
CA TYR A 92 -10.98 10.02 4.62
C TYR A 92 -11.75 11.21 5.21
N ALA A 93 -13.00 11.00 5.64
CA ALA A 93 -13.83 12.06 6.21
C ALA A 93 -13.46 12.40 7.67
N GLN A 94 -12.70 11.54 8.35
CA GLN A 94 -12.32 11.73 9.75
C GLN A 94 -10.96 12.42 9.93
N THR A 95 -10.03 12.25 8.98
CA THR A 95 -8.68 12.81 9.07
C THR A 95 -8.71 14.33 8.98
N VAL A 96 -8.04 15.01 9.91
CA VAL A 96 -7.97 16.49 9.93
C VAL A 96 -6.57 17.01 9.59
N THR A 97 -5.52 16.32 10.02
CA THR A 97 -4.13 16.78 9.96
C THR A 97 -3.33 16.12 8.84
N ASP A 98 -2.16 16.68 8.53
CA ASP A 98 -1.27 16.23 7.45
C ASP A 98 -0.39 15.03 7.83
N LYS A 99 -0.09 14.85 9.13
CA LYS A 99 0.81 13.81 9.64
C LYS A 99 0.16 12.91 10.66
N VAL A 100 0.61 11.65 10.70
CA VAL A 100 0.07 10.63 11.62
C VAL A 100 0.18 11.06 13.08
N TRP A 101 1.33 11.55 13.53
CA TRP A 101 1.47 11.96 14.93
C TRP A 101 0.66 13.21 15.29
N HIS A 102 0.44 14.13 14.34
CA HIS A 102 -0.46 15.27 14.53
C HIS A 102 -1.89 14.76 14.73
N GLU A 103 -2.31 13.77 13.94
CA GLU A 103 -3.64 13.19 14.04
C GLU A 103 -3.86 12.50 15.39
N LEU A 104 -2.87 11.74 15.86
CA LEU A 104 -2.90 11.11 17.18
C LEU A 104 -2.98 12.15 18.31
N ALA A 105 -2.29 13.28 18.17
CA ALA A 105 -2.25 14.35 19.17
C ALA A 105 -3.51 15.23 19.17
N PHE A 106 -4.18 15.35 18.03
CA PHE A 106 -5.25 16.32 17.78
C PHE A 106 -6.33 16.33 18.85
N GLY A 107 -6.83 15.15 19.25
CA GLY A 107 -7.86 15.05 20.28
C GLY A 107 -7.41 15.60 21.65
N LEU A 108 -6.18 15.29 22.06
CA LEU A 108 -5.63 15.75 23.34
C LEU A 108 -5.30 17.24 23.34
N GLU A 109 -4.83 17.77 22.20
CA GLU A 109 -4.56 19.20 22.03
C GLU A 109 -5.84 20.02 22.16
N ASN A 110 -6.95 19.57 21.55
CA ASN A 110 -8.25 20.22 21.66
C ASN A 110 -8.82 20.19 23.09
N LEU A 111 -8.47 19.18 23.90
CA LEU A 111 -8.83 19.11 25.32
C LEU A 111 -7.89 19.93 26.22
N GLY A 112 -6.85 20.55 25.67
CA GLY A 112 -5.91 21.40 26.42
C GLY A 112 -4.95 20.62 27.32
N GLU A 113 -4.60 19.38 26.96
CA GLU A 113 -3.68 18.53 27.74
C GLU A 113 -2.21 19.01 27.67
N ASP A 114 -1.41 18.70 28.70
CA ASP A 114 0.00 19.08 28.74
C ASP A 114 0.84 18.37 27.66
N THR A 115 1.80 19.08 27.07
CA THR A 115 2.66 18.55 26.00
C THR A 115 3.38 17.25 26.37
N LYS A 116 3.78 17.06 27.63
CA LYS A 116 4.43 15.80 28.06
C LYS A 116 3.45 14.65 28.04
N LYS A 117 2.20 14.88 28.48
CA LYS A 117 1.14 13.87 28.48
C LYS A 117 0.70 13.53 27.07
N ILE A 118 0.62 14.53 26.18
CA ILE A 118 0.37 14.32 24.75
C ILE A 118 1.43 13.40 24.15
N ARG A 119 2.71 13.75 24.30
CA ARG A 119 3.82 12.95 23.77
C ARG A 119 3.85 11.52 24.30
N LEU A 120 3.56 11.34 25.59
CA LEU A 120 3.50 10.01 26.20
C LEU A 120 2.36 9.18 25.60
N ARG A 121 1.14 9.72 25.57
CA ARG A 121 -0.05 9.02 25.08
C ARG A 121 0.05 8.70 23.60
N THR A 122 0.53 9.63 22.78
CA THR A 122 0.69 9.37 21.33
C THR A 122 1.76 8.31 21.06
N ALA A 123 2.88 8.33 21.79
CA ALA A 123 3.92 7.31 21.65
C ALA A 123 3.46 5.92 22.13
N GLU A 124 2.77 5.84 23.27
CA GLU A 124 2.21 4.59 23.79
C GLU A 124 1.17 4.00 22.82
N THR A 125 0.25 4.84 22.34
CA THR A 125 -0.79 4.44 21.38
C THR A 125 -0.16 3.99 20.07
N ALA A 126 0.79 4.74 19.52
CA ALA A 126 1.49 4.34 18.30
C ALA A 126 2.21 2.99 18.47
N SER A 127 2.71 2.71 19.67
CA SER A 127 3.35 1.43 19.98
C SER A 127 2.34 0.28 20.09
N PHE A 128 1.21 0.50 20.77
CA PHE A 128 0.16 -0.51 20.94
C PHE A 128 -0.42 -0.98 19.60
N PHE A 129 -0.63 -0.05 18.67
CA PHE A 129 -1.18 -0.30 17.34
C PHE A 129 -0.12 -0.76 16.30
N GLY A 130 1.17 -0.78 16.66
CA GLY A 130 2.24 -1.17 15.73
C GLY A 130 2.48 -0.18 14.59
N ILE A 131 2.12 1.09 14.77
CA ILE A 131 2.16 2.14 13.73
C ILE A 131 3.39 3.05 13.85
N GLN A 132 4.44 2.63 14.59
CA GLN A 132 5.62 3.46 14.85
C GLN A 132 6.33 3.88 13.56
N GLN A 133 6.32 3.02 12.53
CA GLN A 133 6.92 3.32 11.22
C GLN A 133 6.15 4.38 10.42
N TRP A 134 4.91 4.66 10.80
CA TRP A 134 4.04 5.65 10.15
C TRP A 134 4.03 6.97 10.88
N PHE A 135 4.56 7.02 12.10
CA PHE A 135 4.44 8.15 13.02
C PHE A 135 4.79 9.50 12.38
N ASP A 136 5.88 9.55 11.61
CA ASP A 136 6.36 10.77 10.93
C ASP A 136 5.89 10.90 9.46
N LYS A 137 5.10 9.94 8.95
CA LYS A 137 4.60 9.94 7.57
C LYS A 137 3.43 10.90 7.40
N ASP A 138 3.26 11.35 6.17
CA ASP A 138 2.06 12.08 5.76
C ASP A 138 0.87 11.12 5.67
N VAL A 139 -0.31 11.55 6.12
CA VAL A 139 -1.51 10.71 6.16
C VAL A 139 -1.96 10.30 4.74
N ASP A 140 -1.64 11.10 3.72
CA ASP A 140 -1.92 10.82 2.31
C ASP A 140 -1.08 9.69 1.70
N GLN A 141 -0.01 9.28 2.37
CA GLN A 141 0.79 8.14 1.96
C GLN A 141 0.25 6.81 2.51
N LEU A 142 -0.70 6.85 3.44
CA LEU A 142 -1.29 5.66 4.04
C LEU A 142 -2.31 5.02 3.10
N SER A 143 -2.32 3.68 3.07
CA SER A 143 -3.41 2.94 2.44
C SER A 143 -4.72 3.14 3.22
N GLY A 144 -5.87 2.85 2.61
CA GLY A 144 -7.18 2.97 3.27
C GLY A 144 -7.27 2.19 4.60
N GLY A 145 -6.72 0.97 4.64
CA GLY A 145 -6.65 0.17 5.87
C GLY A 145 -5.70 0.74 6.93
N GLN A 146 -4.55 1.25 6.51
CA GLN A 146 -3.63 1.94 7.43
C GLN A 146 -4.25 3.21 8.01
N ARG A 147 -4.98 3.97 7.18
CA ARG A 147 -5.71 5.17 7.61
C ARG A 147 -6.85 4.82 8.58
N GLN A 148 -7.59 3.74 8.33
CA GLN A 148 -8.64 3.29 9.25
C GLN A 148 -8.05 2.89 10.62
N LEU A 149 -6.91 2.18 10.63
CA LEU A 149 -6.21 1.83 11.86
C LEU A 149 -5.67 3.06 12.59
N MET A 150 -5.15 4.05 11.85
CA MET A 150 -4.72 5.34 12.39
C MET A 150 -5.91 6.10 13.02
N ASN A 151 -7.08 6.13 12.38
CA ASN A 151 -8.27 6.79 12.93
C ASN A 151 -8.71 6.14 14.25
N LEU A 152 -8.70 4.81 14.32
CA LEU A 152 -8.95 4.08 15.57
C LEU A 152 -7.90 4.41 16.63
N ALA A 153 -6.61 4.48 16.25
CA ALA A 153 -5.54 4.86 17.16
C ALA A 153 -5.71 6.30 17.68
N ALA A 154 -6.07 7.26 16.82
CA ALA A 154 -6.28 8.66 17.20
C ALA A 154 -7.41 8.80 18.23
N VAL A 155 -8.49 8.05 18.05
CA VAL A 155 -9.59 7.95 19.04
C VAL A 155 -9.09 7.32 20.34
N MET A 156 -8.28 6.26 20.28
CA MET A 156 -7.75 5.59 21.47
C MET A 156 -6.74 6.40 22.27
N THR A 157 -6.09 7.40 21.67
CA THR A 157 -5.23 8.33 22.40
C THR A 157 -5.97 9.05 23.52
N LEU A 158 -7.30 9.23 23.39
CA LEU A 158 -8.15 9.84 24.42
C LEU A 158 -8.47 8.88 25.59
N GLN A 159 -8.22 7.57 25.43
CA GLN A 159 -8.58 6.50 26.37
C GLN A 159 -10.10 6.47 26.67
N PRO A 160 -10.95 6.31 25.65
CA PRO A 160 -12.40 6.31 25.83
C PRO A 160 -12.90 5.08 26.62
N GLU A 161 -14.06 5.21 27.27
CA GLU A 161 -14.73 4.10 27.95
C GLU A 161 -15.54 3.22 26.98
N VAL A 162 -15.94 3.80 25.85
CA VAL A 162 -16.66 3.14 24.76
C VAL A 162 -16.16 3.62 23.40
N ILE A 163 -16.09 2.72 22.44
CA ILE A 163 -15.81 3.03 21.04
C ILE A 163 -17.00 2.60 20.21
N ILE A 164 -17.51 3.53 19.40
CA ILE A 164 -18.57 3.31 18.44
C ILE A 164 -17.94 3.28 17.05
N LEU A 165 -18.17 2.22 16.28
CA LEU A 165 -17.63 2.05 14.93
C LEU A 165 -18.76 1.82 13.93
N ASP A 166 -18.84 2.69 12.92
CA ASP A 166 -19.86 2.64 11.88
C ASP A 166 -19.28 1.96 10.62
N GLU A 167 -19.52 0.67 10.43
CA GLU A 167 -19.03 -0.14 9.29
C GLU A 167 -17.52 0.04 9.00
N PRO A 168 -16.64 -0.12 10.01
CA PRO A 168 -15.24 0.24 9.87
C PRO A 168 -14.46 -0.65 8.88
N THR A 169 -14.94 -1.87 8.58
CA THR A 169 -14.27 -2.78 7.64
C THR A 169 -14.87 -2.77 6.23
N GLY A 170 -15.94 -2.00 5.99
CA GLY A 170 -16.67 -2.01 4.72
C GLY A 170 -15.84 -1.60 3.49
N GLN A 171 -14.70 -0.94 3.70
CA GLN A 171 -13.77 -0.53 2.65
C GLN A 171 -12.44 -1.31 2.62
N LEU A 172 -12.28 -2.28 3.52
CA LEU A 172 -11.05 -3.05 3.70
C LEU A 172 -11.10 -4.36 2.92
N ASP A 173 -9.94 -4.81 2.45
CA ASP A 173 -9.80 -6.19 1.98
C ASP A 173 -9.89 -7.17 3.15
N ALA A 174 -10.13 -8.45 2.86
CA ALA A 174 -10.40 -9.47 3.87
C ALA A 174 -9.29 -9.57 4.94
N ILE A 175 -8.03 -9.44 4.54
CA ILE A 175 -6.89 -9.56 5.47
C ILE A 175 -6.83 -8.31 6.37
N ALA A 176 -6.92 -7.12 5.79
CA ALA A 176 -6.92 -5.88 6.55
C ALA A 176 -8.13 -5.77 7.51
N ALA A 177 -9.29 -6.32 7.13
CA ALA A 177 -10.47 -6.41 7.98
C ALA A 177 -10.23 -7.35 9.18
N GLU A 178 -9.65 -8.53 8.96
CA GLU A 178 -9.28 -9.48 10.02
C GLU A 178 -8.28 -8.87 11.00
N ASP A 179 -7.23 -8.20 10.50
CA ASP A 179 -6.26 -7.49 11.33
C ASP A 179 -6.92 -6.38 12.17
N PHE A 180 -7.82 -5.59 11.57
CA PHE A 180 -8.53 -4.52 12.25
C PHE A 180 -9.45 -5.04 13.36
N ILE A 181 -10.25 -6.08 13.08
CA ILE A 181 -11.11 -6.73 14.07
C ILE A 181 -10.26 -7.38 15.18
N GLY A 182 -9.11 -7.96 14.84
CA GLY A 182 -8.14 -8.47 15.81
C GLY A 182 -7.66 -7.40 16.79
N VAL A 183 -7.39 -6.18 16.30
CA VAL A 183 -7.04 -5.03 17.15
C VAL A 183 -8.21 -4.60 18.04
N LEU A 184 -9.45 -4.58 17.53
CA LEU A 184 -10.63 -4.28 18.36
C LEU A 184 -10.83 -5.32 19.48
N LYS A 185 -10.66 -6.60 19.16
CA LYS A 185 -10.71 -7.69 20.14
C LYS A 185 -9.63 -7.50 21.21
N LYS A 186 -8.42 -7.08 20.82
CA LYS A 186 -7.33 -6.78 21.75
C LYS A 186 -7.68 -5.60 22.66
N ILE A 187 -8.22 -4.51 22.12
CA ILE A 187 -8.67 -3.34 22.89
C ILE A 187 -9.73 -3.75 23.92
N ASN A 188 -10.76 -4.49 23.50
CA ASN A 188 -11.82 -4.93 24.38
C ASN A 188 -11.30 -5.84 25.51
N ARG A 189 -10.48 -6.85 25.18
CA ARG A 189 -10.01 -7.84 26.15
C ARG A 189 -8.90 -7.34 27.08
N GLU A 190 -7.97 -6.51 26.58
CA GLU A 190 -6.83 -6.04 27.38
C GLU A 190 -7.12 -4.74 28.12
N LEU A 191 -7.90 -3.83 27.53
CA LEU A 191 -8.20 -2.51 28.11
C LEU A 191 -9.58 -2.44 28.78
N GLY A 192 -10.45 -3.43 28.54
CA GLY A 192 -11.82 -3.45 29.08
C GLY A 192 -12.74 -2.39 28.46
N THR A 193 -12.36 -1.84 27.30
CA THR A 193 -13.14 -0.84 26.58
C THR A 193 -14.39 -1.47 25.97
N THR A 194 -15.55 -0.82 26.12
CA THR A 194 -16.79 -1.26 25.49
C THR A 194 -16.72 -1.01 23.99
N VAL A 195 -17.11 -1.98 23.17
CA VAL A 195 -17.08 -1.84 21.70
C VAL A 195 -18.50 -1.99 21.15
N ILE A 196 -18.94 -1.01 20.39
CA ILE A 196 -20.22 -1.04 19.65
C ILE A 196 -19.87 -0.88 18.19
N MET A 197 -20.12 -1.91 17.39
CA MET A 197 -19.73 -1.93 15.98
C MET A 197 -20.92 -2.29 15.11
N THR A 198 -21.10 -1.59 13.99
CA THR A 198 -21.97 -2.03 12.90
C THR A 198 -21.14 -2.66 11.79
N GLU A 199 -21.63 -3.76 11.21
CA GLU A 199 -20.96 -4.40 10.07
C GLU A 199 -21.95 -5.05 9.11
N HIS A 200 -21.53 -5.17 7.86
CA HIS A 200 -22.22 -5.95 6.82
C HIS A 200 -21.60 -7.32 6.60
N ARG A 201 -20.29 -7.47 6.85
CA ARG A 201 -19.58 -8.74 6.81
C ARG A 201 -19.51 -9.32 8.21
N LEU A 202 -20.29 -10.37 8.45
CA LEU A 202 -20.51 -10.89 9.80
C LEU A 202 -19.55 -12.02 10.18
N GLU A 203 -18.82 -12.61 9.23
CA GLU A 203 -17.93 -13.75 9.45
C GLU A 203 -16.94 -13.53 10.61
N GLU A 204 -16.13 -12.48 10.55
CA GLU A 204 -15.14 -12.17 11.58
C GLU A 204 -15.77 -11.43 12.77
N ALA A 205 -16.77 -10.57 12.51
CA ALA A 205 -17.38 -9.71 13.53
C ALA A 205 -18.22 -10.50 14.56
N MET A 206 -18.99 -11.49 14.11
CA MET A 206 -19.80 -12.31 15.02
C MET A 206 -18.95 -13.20 15.92
N ALA A 207 -17.78 -13.64 15.45
CA ALA A 207 -16.88 -14.49 16.20
C ALA A 207 -16.21 -13.79 17.40
N VAL A 208 -16.17 -12.45 17.39
CA VAL A 208 -15.57 -11.66 18.48
C VAL A 208 -16.60 -10.95 19.37
N SER A 209 -17.85 -10.84 18.92
CA SER A 209 -18.92 -10.19 19.67
C SER A 209 -19.46 -11.07 20.79
N ASP A 210 -19.77 -10.47 21.93
CA ASP A 210 -20.48 -11.13 23.04
C ASP A 210 -22.00 -11.19 22.77
N ARG A 211 -22.51 -10.18 22.04
CA ARG A 211 -23.94 -9.96 21.79
C ARG A 211 -24.17 -9.36 20.41
N VAL A 212 -25.25 -9.78 19.75
CA VAL A 212 -25.64 -9.32 18.42
C VAL A 212 -27.07 -8.76 18.47
N ILE A 213 -27.19 -7.52 18.02
CA ILE A 213 -28.47 -6.80 17.87
C ILE A 213 -28.80 -6.72 16.39
N VAL A 214 -29.95 -7.27 16.00
CA VAL A 214 -30.43 -7.21 14.61
C VAL A 214 -31.49 -6.14 14.49
N MET A 215 -31.25 -5.15 13.64
CA MET A 215 -32.18 -4.09 13.32
C MET A 215 -32.84 -4.31 11.96
N ASP A 216 -34.16 -4.18 11.91
CA ASP A 216 -34.95 -4.17 10.68
C ASP A 216 -36.04 -3.09 10.74
N GLU A 217 -36.23 -2.37 9.64
CA GLU A 217 -37.18 -1.23 9.50
C GLU A 217 -37.18 -0.24 10.70
N GLY A 218 -36.00 0.04 11.26
CA GLY A 218 -35.84 0.95 12.39
C GLY A 218 -36.20 0.36 13.75
N ARG A 219 -36.42 -0.94 13.87
CA ARG A 219 -36.73 -1.66 15.12
C ARG A 219 -35.71 -2.75 15.38
N ILE A 220 -35.60 -3.19 16.64
CA ILE A 220 -34.82 -4.38 17.01
C ILE A 220 -35.71 -5.61 16.86
N ILE A 221 -35.25 -6.59 16.08
CA ILE A 221 -35.95 -7.87 15.90
C ILE A 221 -35.32 -9.01 16.70
N SER A 222 -34.02 -8.90 17.01
CA SER A 222 -33.27 -9.87 17.82
C SER A 222 -32.18 -9.17 18.60
N ASP A 223 -31.94 -9.64 19.82
CA ASP A 223 -30.95 -9.12 20.74
C ASP A 223 -30.48 -10.26 21.65
N ASP A 224 -29.47 -10.99 21.18
CA ASP A 224 -29.05 -12.27 21.79
C ASP A 224 -27.56 -12.56 21.51
N MET A 225 -27.06 -13.68 22.02
CA MET A 225 -25.74 -14.20 21.69
C MET A 225 -25.63 -14.52 20.18
N PRO A 226 -24.42 -14.48 19.58
CA PRO A 226 -24.24 -14.71 18.14
C PRO A 226 -24.85 -16.01 17.63
N ALA A 227 -24.67 -17.11 18.36
CA ALA A 227 -25.20 -18.44 18.01
C ALA A 227 -26.74 -18.47 18.00
N ALA A 228 -27.38 -17.88 19.00
CA ALA A 228 -28.83 -17.83 19.13
C ALA A 228 -29.45 -16.92 18.06
N THR A 229 -28.83 -15.77 17.78
CA THR A 229 -29.26 -14.81 16.77
C THR A 229 -29.37 -15.45 15.39
N GLY A 230 -28.39 -16.25 14.98
CA GLY A 230 -28.42 -16.97 13.71
C GLY A 230 -29.63 -17.90 13.58
N MET A 231 -29.97 -18.63 14.66
CA MET A 231 -31.12 -19.52 14.71
C MET A 231 -32.46 -18.78 14.72
N ILE A 232 -32.54 -17.65 15.42
CA ILE A 232 -33.73 -16.79 15.43
C ILE A 232 -34.04 -16.31 14.01
N LEU A 233 -33.02 -15.84 13.29
CA LEU A 233 -33.17 -15.35 11.92
C LEU A 233 -33.57 -16.46 10.93
N GLU A 234 -33.05 -17.67 11.08
CA GLU A 234 -33.47 -18.84 10.29
C GLU A 234 -34.95 -19.16 10.52
N ARG A 235 -35.38 -19.24 11.79
CA ARG A 235 -36.78 -19.52 12.14
C ARG A 235 -37.75 -18.46 11.62
N MET A 236 -37.34 -17.19 11.67
CA MET A 236 -38.08 -16.08 11.10
C MET A 236 -38.05 -16.05 9.57
N LYS A 237 -37.19 -16.86 8.93
CA LYS A 237 -36.86 -16.81 7.49
C LYS A 237 -36.50 -15.40 7.05
N HIS A 238 -35.79 -14.69 7.92
CA HIS A 238 -35.42 -13.30 7.68
C HIS A 238 -34.31 -13.23 6.62
N PRO A 239 -34.35 -12.29 5.65
CA PRO A 239 -33.34 -12.23 4.58
C PRO A 239 -31.91 -12.04 5.08
N MET A 240 -31.72 -11.40 6.24
CA MET A 240 -30.42 -11.29 6.92
C MET A 240 -29.74 -12.63 7.22
N PHE A 241 -30.48 -13.75 7.22
CA PHE A 241 -29.89 -15.07 7.38
C PHE A 241 -28.86 -15.39 6.29
N ASP A 242 -29.05 -14.88 5.06
CA ASP A 242 -28.09 -15.06 3.96
C ASP A 242 -26.71 -14.42 4.25
N ALA A 243 -26.66 -13.43 5.14
CA ALA A 243 -25.46 -12.72 5.56
C ALA A 243 -24.77 -13.33 6.80
N MET A 244 -25.38 -14.34 7.45
CA MET A 244 -24.80 -15.01 8.61
C MET A 244 -23.50 -15.75 8.23
N PRO A 245 -22.60 -15.99 9.20
CA PRO A 245 -21.39 -16.79 8.99
C PRO A 245 -21.68 -18.14 8.33
N ALA A 246 -20.78 -18.61 7.46
CA ALA A 246 -20.89 -19.90 6.76
C ALA A 246 -21.12 -21.09 7.72
N PRO A 247 -20.45 -21.19 8.90
CA PRO A 247 -20.74 -22.22 9.89
C PRO A 247 -22.19 -22.20 10.38
N VAL A 248 -22.71 -21.01 10.69
CA VAL A 248 -24.10 -20.82 11.17
C VAL A 248 -25.09 -21.24 10.09
N ARG A 249 -24.87 -20.81 8.84
CA ARG A 249 -25.73 -21.16 7.70
C ARG A 249 -25.77 -22.67 7.45
N CYS A 250 -24.61 -23.31 7.42
CA CYS A 250 -24.52 -24.76 7.22
C CYS A 250 -25.16 -25.53 8.38
N TYR A 251 -24.90 -25.12 9.62
CA TYR A 251 -25.50 -25.76 10.79
C TYR A 251 -27.01 -25.60 10.82
N ALA A 252 -27.57 -24.41 10.56
CA ALA A 252 -29.01 -24.21 10.64
C ALA A 252 -29.75 -25.00 9.55
N GLU A 253 -29.20 -25.06 8.33
CA GLU A 253 -29.84 -25.76 7.21
C GLU A 253 -29.82 -27.29 7.37
N VAL A 254 -28.81 -27.84 8.07
CA VAL A 254 -28.66 -29.28 8.36
C VAL A 254 -29.39 -29.66 9.66
N CYS A 255 -29.14 -28.93 10.75
CA CYS A 255 -29.57 -29.26 12.11
C CYS A 255 -30.82 -28.50 12.59
N GLY A 256 -31.45 -27.67 11.75
CA GLY A 256 -32.62 -26.85 12.09
C GLY A 256 -33.85 -27.65 12.54
N ASP A 257 -34.77 -26.99 13.26
CA ASP A 257 -35.86 -27.64 14.01
C ASP A 257 -36.78 -28.53 13.16
N ASN A 258 -36.98 -28.19 11.87
CA ASN A 258 -37.80 -29.00 10.95
C ASN A 258 -37.06 -30.20 10.35
N LYS A 259 -35.72 -30.23 10.41
CA LYS A 259 -34.86 -31.25 9.78
C LYS A 259 -34.12 -32.14 10.77
N ARG A 260 -34.12 -31.81 12.08
CA ARG A 260 -33.59 -32.68 13.16
C ARG A 260 -34.08 -34.13 13.11
N LYS A 261 -35.27 -34.38 12.54
CA LYS A 261 -35.82 -35.74 12.37
C LYS A 261 -35.20 -36.55 11.22
N ARG A 262 -34.50 -35.91 10.27
CA ARG A 262 -33.81 -36.58 9.16
C ARG A 262 -32.32 -36.85 9.48
N TYR A 263 -31.70 -35.95 10.24
CA TYR A 263 -30.30 -36.03 10.65
C TYR A 263 -30.16 -36.48 12.11
N ILE A 264 -30.55 -37.73 12.38
CA ILE A 264 -30.66 -38.31 13.74
C ILE A 264 -29.29 -38.58 14.41
N ARG A 265 -28.17 -38.47 13.69
CA ARG A 265 -26.84 -38.87 14.19
C ARG A 265 -25.89 -37.73 14.57
N CYS A 266 -26.35 -36.47 14.61
CA CYS A 266 -25.59 -35.42 15.28
C CYS A 266 -25.53 -35.76 16.78
N LYS A 267 -24.45 -36.41 17.23
CA LYS A 267 -24.18 -36.70 18.64
C LYS A 267 -24.38 -35.42 19.47
N GLU A 268 -24.81 -35.59 20.71
CA GLU A 268 -24.91 -34.57 21.77
C GLU A 268 -23.60 -33.80 22.06
N THR A 269 -22.51 -34.07 21.32
CA THR A 269 -21.17 -33.53 21.56
C THR A 269 -20.96 -32.08 21.13
N VAL A 270 -21.85 -31.48 20.34
CA VAL A 270 -21.81 -30.03 20.06
C VAL A 270 -23.17 -29.40 20.40
N SER A 271 -23.31 -29.00 21.66
CA SER A 271 -24.54 -28.41 22.23
C SER A 271 -24.91 -27.04 21.63
N THR A 272 -24.03 -26.39 20.86
CA THR A 272 -24.16 -24.99 20.46
C THR A 272 -23.89 -24.80 18.97
N CYS A 273 -24.66 -23.92 18.30
CA CYS A 273 -24.43 -23.55 16.91
C CYS A 273 -23.01 -22.98 16.73
N PRO A 274 -22.21 -23.48 15.76
CA PRO A 274 -20.89 -22.93 15.47
C PRO A 274 -21.01 -21.52 14.89
N VAL A 275 -20.21 -20.58 15.39
CA VAL A 275 -20.21 -19.18 14.91
C VAL A 275 -18.96 -18.81 14.14
N ASP A 276 -17.86 -19.54 14.34
CA ASP A 276 -16.58 -19.31 13.69
C ASP A 276 -16.10 -20.52 12.86
N VAL A 277 -15.06 -20.30 12.04
CA VAL A 277 -14.49 -21.32 11.15
C VAL A 277 -13.95 -22.54 11.91
N ARG A 278 -13.41 -22.35 13.11
CA ARG A 278 -12.81 -23.42 13.92
C ARG A 278 -13.90 -24.30 14.54
N GLU A 279 -14.95 -23.69 15.08
CA GLU A 279 -16.13 -24.39 15.57
C GLU A 279 -16.84 -25.11 14.44
N GLY A 280 -16.99 -24.46 13.28
CA GLY A 280 -17.56 -25.07 12.07
C GLY A 280 -16.78 -26.30 11.60
N ARG A 281 -15.44 -26.24 11.61
CA ARG A 281 -14.58 -27.39 11.31
C ARG A 281 -14.79 -28.53 12.31
N THR A 282 -14.75 -28.21 13.60
CA THR A 282 -14.93 -29.21 14.68
C THR A 282 -16.29 -29.90 14.57
N TRP A 283 -17.33 -29.13 14.26
CA TRP A 283 -18.68 -29.63 14.01
C TRP A 283 -18.71 -30.58 12.81
N LEU A 284 -18.15 -30.17 11.67
CA LEU A 284 -18.16 -30.97 10.45
C LEU A 284 -17.32 -32.25 10.59
N GLU A 285 -16.12 -32.16 11.15
CA GLU A 285 -15.25 -33.32 11.42
C GLU A 285 -15.95 -34.31 12.37
N GLY A 286 -16.65 -33.80 13.40
CA GLY A 286 -17.46 -34.63 14.29
C GLY A 286 -18.59 -35.40 13.60
N MET A 287 -19.14 -34.88 12.49
CA MET A 287 -20.16 -35.58 11.68
C MET A 287 -19.58 -36.75 10.85
N PHE A 288 -18.28 -36.73 10.55
CA PHE A 288 -17.58 -37.73 9.73
C PHE A 288 -16.51 -38.51 10.51
N GLU A 289 -16.42 -38.34 11.84
CA GLU A 289 -15.40 -39.00 12.67
C GLU A 289 -15.39 -40.53 12.52
N ASN A 290 -16.56 -41.14 12.33
CA ASN A 290 -16.73 -42.59 12.21
C ASN A 290 -17.01 -43.07 10.78
N ARG A 291 -17.00 -42.17 9.78
CA ARG A 291 -17.23 -42.51 8.37
C ARG A 291 -16.43 -41.60 7.44
N LYS A 292 -15.69 -42.18 6.49
CA LYS A 292 -15.09 -41.35 5.45
C LYS A 292 -16.19 -40.89 4.48
N PRO A 293 -16.23 -39.60 4.09
CA PRO A 293 -17.14 -39.14 3.05
C PRO A 293 -16.85 -39.90 1.75
N HIS A 294 -17.90 -40.44 1.12
CA HIS A 294 -17.84 -41.12 -0.17
C HIS A 294 -17.64 -40.10 -1.29
N THR A 295 -18.45 -39.03 -1.28
CA THR A 295 -18.35 -37.92 -2.24
C THR A 295 -17.67 -36.73 -1.57
N THR A 296 -16.43 -36.43 -1.95
CA THR A 296 -15.65 -35.31 -1.39
C THR A 296 -15.68 -34.06 -2.26
N SER A 297 -16.17 -34.17 -3.51
CA SER A 297 -16.13 -33.09 -4.48
C SER A 297 -17.40 -32.96 -5.31
N LEU A 298 -17.70 -31.74 -5.74
CA LEU A 298 -18.80 -31.43 -6.63
C LEU A 298 -18.30 -31.07 -8.03
N PRO A 299 -19.05 -31.37 -9.10
CA PRO A 299 -18.64 -31.08 -10.47
C PRO A 299 -18.49 -29.58 -10.73
N GLU A 300 -17.48 -29.19 -11.50
CA GLU A 300 -17.23 -27.80 -11.86
C GLU A 300 -18.35 -27.23 -12.75
N LYS A 301 -18.66 -25.95 -12.55
CA LYS A 301 -19.50 -25.19 -13.47
C LYS A 301 -18.60 -24.47 -14.47
N GLU A 302 -18.00 -25.21 -15.40
CA GLU A 302 -17.21 -24.57 -16.46
C GLU A 302 -18.15 -23.97 -17.52
N ARG A 303 -18.17 -22.63 -17.60
CA ARG A 303 -18.86 -21.89 -18.65
C ARG A 303 -17.85 -21.61 -19.79
N ASN A 304 -18.07 -22.21 -20.96
CA ASN A 304 -17.27 -22.00 -22.18
C ASN A 304 -15.73 -22.08 -22.02
N PRO A 305 -15.16 -23.25 -21.64
CA PRO A 305 -13.69 -23.43 -21.56
C PRO A 305 -12.94 -23.25 -22.90
N GLN A 306 -13.65 -23.24 -24.04
CA GLN A 306 -13.13 -22.97 -25.38
C GLN A 306 -13.71 -21.69 -26.03
N GLY A 307 -14.23 -20.77 -25.22
CA GLY A 307 -14.84 -19.54 -25.70
C GLY A 307 -13.90 -18.68 -26.55
N LYS A 308 -14.46 -17.92 -27.49
CA LYS A 308 -13.68 -16.97 -28.30
C LYS A 308 -13.08 -15.90 -27.39
N LYS A 309 -11.77 -15.67 -27.50
CA LYS A 309 -11.06 -14.64 -26.71
C LYS A 309 -11.49 -13.25 -27.17
N VAL A 310 -12.02 -12.45 -26.23
CA VAL A 310 -12.48 -11.08 -26.49
C VAL A 310 -11.46 -10.07 -25.99
N VAL A 311 -10.80 -10.33 -24.86
CA VAL A 311 -9.73 -9.47 -24.33
C VAL A 311 -8.46 -10.31 -24.20
N GLU A 312 -7.37 -9.86 -24.81
CA GLU A 312 -6.03 -10.44 -24.65
C GLU A 312 -5.05 -9.35 -24.21
N VAL A 313 -4.41 -9.54 -23.06
CA VAL A 313 -3.33 -8.70 -22.56
C VAL A 313 -2.06 -9.54 -22.54
N LYS A 314 -0.98 -9.03 -23.13
CA LYS A 314 0.30 -9.73 -23.23
C LYS A 314 1.47 -8.84 -22.79
N ASP A 315 2.18 -9.30 -21.75
CA ASP A 315 3.37 -8.68 -21.18
C ASP A 315 3.26 -7.17 -20.98
N VAL A 316 2.15 -6.73 -20.39
CA VAL A 316 1.87 -5.30 -20.19
C VAL A 316 2.62 -4.74 -18.99
N TRP A 317 3.29 -3.60 -19.20
CA TRP A 317 3.93 -2.83 -18.14
C TRP A 317 3.42 -1.40 -18.12
N PHE A 318 3.22 -0.89 -16.91
CA PHE A 318 2.70 0.45 -16.69
C PHE A 318 3.19 1.03 -15.36
N ARG A 319 3.50 2.33 -15.40
CA ARG A 319 3.83 3.19 -14.25
C ARG A 319 3.18 4.56 -14.44
N TYR A 320 2.82 5.22 -13.34
CA TYR A 320 2.20 6.54 -13.39
C TYR A 320 3.21 7.63 -13.74
N ASP A 321 4.40 7.55 -13.14
CA ASP A 321 5.50 8.50 -13.37
C ASP A 321 6.74 7.78 -13.87
N ARG A 322 7.61 8.52 -14.56
CA ARG A 322 8.85 7.96 -15.13
C ARG A 322 9.79 7.37 -14.07
N TYR A 323 9.75 7.93 -12.86
CA TYR A 323 10.60 7.56 -11.74
C TYR A 323 9.86 6.79 -10.64
N SER A 324 8.54 6.57 -10.78
CA SER A 324 7.80 5.72 -9.86
C SER A 324 8.09 4.25 -10.16
N GLU A 325 7.81 3.39 -9.19
CA GLU A 325 7.80 1.95 -9.40
C GLU A 325 6.74 1.54 -10.45
N ASP A 326 7.01 0.41 -11.11
CA ASP A 326 6.04 -0.19 -12.02
C ASP A 326 4.87 -0.76 -11.22
N VAL A 327 3.66 -0.35 -11.60
CA VAL A 327 2.42 -0.83 -10.98
C VAL A 327 1.95 -2.11 -11.68
N LEU A 328 2.10 -2.18 -13.01
CA LEU A 328 1.88 -3.41 -13.78
C LEU A 328 3.22 -3.97 -14.24
N LYS A 329 3.48 -5.25 -13.97
CA LYS A 329 4.78 -5.91 -14.17
C LYS A 329 4.62 -7.17 -15.01
N GLY A 330 4.55 -7.01 -16.33
CA GLY A 330 4.38 -8.15 -17.24
C GLY A 330 3.00 -8.77 -17.18
N LEU A 331 1.96 -7.95 -16.98
CA LEU A 331 0.58 -8.39 -16.88
C LEU A 331 0.17 -9.14 -18.16
N SER A 332 -0.27 -10.39 -17.99
CA SER A 332 -0.86 -11.19 -19.06
C SER A 332 -2.17 -11.81 -18.60
N LEU A 333 -3.24 -11.67 -19.41
CA LEU A 333 -4.56 -12.21 -19.10
C LEU A 333 -5.39 -12.41 -20.37
N GLU A 334 -6.35 -13.34 -20.30
CA GLU A 334 -7.25 -13.66 -21.40
C GLU A 334 -8.67 -13.86 -20.88
N VAL A 335 -9.62 -13.15 -21.49
CA VAL A 335 -11.06 -13.19 -21.15
C VAL A 335 -11.86 -13.65 -22.36
N ASN A 336 -12.75 -14.61 -22.14
CA ASN A 336 -13.63 -15.19 -23.15
C ASN A 336 -14.95 -14.43 -23.30
N GLU A 337 -15.60 -14.60 -24.44
CA GLU A 337 -16.90 -14.02 -24.72
C GLU A 337 -18.00 -14.56 -23.80
N GLY A 338 -18.76 -13.65 -23.17
CA GLY A 338 -19.94 -14.00 -22.36
C GLY A 338 -19.65 -14.53 -20.96
N GLU A 339 -18.39 -14.47 -20.49
CA GLU A 339 -18.03 -14.89 -19.13
C GLU A 339 -17.98 -13.72 -18.13
N LEU A 340 -18.28 -14.02 -16.86
CA LEU A 340 -17.98 -13.15 -15.72
C LEU A 340 -16.58 -13.47 -15.18
N TYR A 341 -15.61 -12.65 -15.56
CA TYR A 341 -14.21 -12.77 -15.16
C TYR A 341 -13.91 -11.88 -13.93
N CYS A 342 -13.65 -12.51 -12.80
CA CYS A 342 -13.41 -11.85 -11.52
C CYS A 342 -11.91 -11.79 -11.19
N MET A 343 -11.36 -10.59 -11.07
CA MET A 343 -10.01 -10.34 -10.58
C MET A 343 -10.05 -9.99 -9.10
N VAL A 344 -9.41 -10.84 -8.29
CA VAL A 344 -9.34 -10.70 -6.84
C VAL A 344 -7.89 -10.45 -6.41
N GLY A 345 -7.68 -9.80 -5.28
CA GLY A 345 -6.34 -9.54 -4.75
C GLY A 345 -6.32 -8.42 -3.71
N GLY A 346 -5.17 -8.22 -3.06
CA GLY A 346 -5.01 -7.18 -2.02
C GLY A 346 -5.15 -5.75 -2.54
N ASN A 347 -5.40 -4.81 -1.64
CA ASN A 347 -5.38 -3.38 -1.95
C ASN A 347 -3.98 -2.93 -2.40
N GLY A 348 -3.92 -1.97 -3.33
CA GLY A 348 -2.65 -1.48 -3.87
C GLY A 348 -1.91 -2.44 -4.82
N ALA A 349 -2.45 -3.63 -5.09
CA ALA A 349 -1.79 -4.61 -5.97
C ALA A 349 -1.68 -4.18 -7.44
N GLY A 350 -2.51 -3.23 -7.90
CA GLY A 350 -2.55 -2.72 -9.27
C GLY A 350 -3.84 -3.02 -10.07
N LYS A 351 -4.89 -3.55 -9.42
CA LYS A 351 -6.14 -4.00 -10.08
C LYS A 351 -6.87 -2.90 -10.86
N THR A 352 -7.16 -1.75 -10.23
CA THR A 352 -7.77 -0.57 -10.87
C THR A 352 -6.90 -0.04 -12.02
N THR A 353 -5.58 -0.09 -11.87
CA THR A 353 -4.64 0.29 -12.92
C THR A 353 -4.70 -0.68 -14.10
N ALA A 354 -4.83 -1.99 -13.85
CA ALA A 354 -5.05 -2.99 -14.89
C ALA A 354 -6.35 -2.71 -15.68
N LEU A 355 -7.46 -2.43 -14.99
CA LEU A 355 -8.72 -2.05 -15.64
C LEU A 355 -8.60 -0.76 -16.47
N SER A 356 -7.86 0.23 -15.97
CA SER A 356 -7.59 1.49 -16.69
C SER A 356 -6.79 1.27 -17.97
N VAL A 357 -5.89 0.28 -17.97
CA VAL A 357 -5.09 -0.09 -19.15
C VAL A 357 -5.90 -0.94 -20.14
N ILE A 358 -6.71 -1.89 -19.64
CA ILE A 358 -7.59 -2.72 -20.48
C ILE A 358 -8.66 -1.87 -21.19
N SER A 359 -9.22 -0.88 -20.49
CA SER A 359 -10.21 0.06 -21.03
C SER A 359 -9.63 1.12 -21.98
N GLY A 360 -8.30 1.26 -22.05
CA GLY A 360 -7.65 2.27 -22.89
C GLY A 360 -7.71 3.70 -22.35
N ILE A 361 -8.14 3.88 -21.09
CA ILE A 361 -8.06 5.16 -20.38
C ILE A 361 -6.58 5.53 -20.16
N LYS A 362 -5.75 4.52 -19.83
CA LYS A 362 -4.30 4.64 -19.70
C LYS A 362 -3.61 3.77 -20.75
N SER A 363 -2.53 4.27 -21.33
CA SER A 363 -1.72 3.51 -22.29
C SER A 363 -0.51 2.89 -21.60
N PRO A 364 -0.25 1.58 -21.78
CA PRO A 364 0.96 0.96 -21.27
C PRO A 364 2.18 1.43 -22.07
N TYR A 365 3.35 1.49 -21.44
CA TYR A 365 4.59 1.84 -22.14
C TYR A 365 5.27 0.62 -22.78
N ARG A 366 4.85 -0.60 -22.41
CA ARG A 366 5.30 -1.87 -22.97
C ARG A 366 4.16 -2.90 -22.91
N GLY A 367 4.18 -3.84 -23.86
CA GLY A 367 3.17 -4.90 -23.99
C GLY A 367 2.04 -4.52 -24.93
N THR A 368 1.11 -5.45 -25.14
CA THR A 368 -0.01 -5.24 -26.07
C THR A 368 -1.33 -5.65 -25.43
N VAL A 369 -2.33 -4.78 -25.59
CA VAL A 369 -3.74 -5.08 -25.30
C VAL A 369 -4.47 -5.23 -26.63
N LYS A 370 -5.18 -6.35 -26.81
CA LYS A 370 -6.05 -6.60 -27.96
C LYS A 370 -7.48 -6.80 -27.49
N ILE A 371 -8.41 -6.20 -28.23
CA ILE A 371 -9.84 -6.35 -28.05
C ILE A 371 -10.39 -6.93 -29.35
N LYS A 372 -11.11 -8.06 -29.26
CA LYS A 372 -11.61 -8.83 -30.42
C LYS A 372 -10.55 -9.08 -31.49
N GLY A 373 -9.32 -9.37 -31.07
CA GLY A 373 -8.17 -9.63 -31.95
C GLY A 373 -7.46 -8.40 -32.53
N LYS A 374 -8.03 -7.19 -32.42
CA LYS A 374 -7.42 -5.93 -32.88
C LYS A 374 -6.71 -5.22 -31.72
N LYS A 375 -5.54 -4.60 -31.96
CA LYS A 375 -4.80 -3.88 -30.91
C LYS A 375 -5.60 -2.65 -30.47
N LEU A 376 -5.59 -2.38 -29.16
CA LEU A 376 -6.29 -1.25 -28.56
C LEU A 376 -5.77 0.11 -29.08
N SER A 377 -4.48 0.20 -29.43
CA SER A 377 -3.85 1.37 -30.05
C SER A 377 -4.46 1.76 -31.40
N ASP A 378 -5.11 0.82 -32.08
CA ASP A 378 -5.60 0.98 -33.45
C ASP A 378 -7.08 1.37 -33.48
N TYR A 379 -7.72 1.47 -32.32
CA TYR A 379 -9.09 1.96 -32.16
C TYR A 379 -9.11 3.47 -31.91
N ARG A 380 -10.11 4.16 -32.46
CA ARG A 380 -10.39 5.53 -32.02
C ARG A 380 -11.09 5.50 -30.68
N LYS A 381 -10.79 6.44 -29.77
CA LYS A 381 -11.44 6.50 -28.44
C LYS A 381 -12.98 6.48 -28.51
N LYS A 382 -13.57 7.16 -29.51
CA LYS A 382 -15.02 7.14 -29.74
C LYS A 382 -15.55 5.75 -30.11
N GLU A 383 -14.79 4.93 -30.83
CA GLU A 383 -15.19 3.55 -31.19
C GLU A 383 -15.16 2.62 -29.99
N ILE A 384 -14.24 2.86 -29.04
CA ILE A 384 -14.11 2.07 -27.81
C ILE A 384 -15.33 2.27 -26.91
N PHE A 385 -15.71 3.51 -26.63
CA PHE A 385 -16.76 3.82 -25.65
C PHE A 385 -18.17 3.98 -26.25
N ASN A 386 -18.32 3.72 -27.55
CA ASN A 386 -19.62 3.77 -28.23
C ASN A 386 -20.01 2.37 -28.71
N GLY A 387 -20.48 1.54 -27.78
CA GLY A 387 -20.99 0.19 -28.04
C GLY A 387 -19.99 -0.95 -27.81
N LEU A 388 -18.67 -0.71 -27.78
CA LEU A 388 -17.70 -1.78 -27.54
C LEU A 388 -17.44 -2.03 -26.05
N MET A 389 -17.09 -0.99 -25.29
CA MET A 389 -16.73 -1.08 -23.87
C MET A 389 -17.49 -0.07 -23.01
N GLY A 390 -17.95 -0.53 -21.84
CA GLY A 390 -18.50 0.29 -20.77
C GLY A 390 -17.66 0.16 -19.51
N VAL A 391 -17.36 1.25 -18.83
CA VAL A 391 -16.55 1.25 -17.60
C VAL A 391 -17.36 1.85 -16.46
N LEU A 392 -17.53 1.09 -15.39
CA LEU A 392 -18.05 1.56 -14.11
C LEU A 392 -16.87 1.80 -13.16
N PRO A 393 -16.57 3.05 -12.79
CA PRO A 393 -15.50 3.39 -11.86
C PRO A 393 -15.89 3.01 -10.42
N GLN A 394 -14.88 2.95 -9.54
CA GLN A 394 -15.04 2.63 -8.13
C GLN A 394 -16.03 3.53 -7.39
N ASN A 395 -16.07 4.83 -7.70
CA ASN A 395 -17.03 5.76 -7.12
C ASN A 395 -18.15 6.03 -8.15
N PRO A 396 -19.37 5.50 -7.97
CA PRO A 396 -20.45 5.69 -8.93
C PRO A 396 -20.84 7.17 -9.09
N LYS A 397 -20.60 7.99 -8.06
CA LYS A 397 -20.91 9.44 -8.08
C LYS A 397 -20.15 10.20 -9.16
N SER A 398 -19.00 9.69 -9.62
CA SER A 398 -18.20 10.38 -10.64
C SER A 398 -18.84 10.39 -12.03
N ILE A 399 -19.92 9.63 -12.27
CA ILE A 399 -20.61 9.55 -13.57
C ILE A 399 -21.86 10.44 -13.59
N PHE A 400 -22.42 10.80 -12.43
CA PHE A 400 -23.64 11.61 -12.35
C PHE A 400 -23.31 13.10 -12.44
N VAL A 401 -24.00 13.79 -13.34
CA VAL A 401 -23.80 15.22 -13.61
C VAL A 401 -25.09 16.01 -13.44
N GLU A 402 -26.25 15.35 -13.54
CA GLU A 402 -27.57 16.00 -13.62
C GLU A 402 -28.36 15.88 -12.30
N ASN A 403 -29.38 16.73 -12.18
CA ASN A 403 -30.20 16.83 -10.96
C ASN A 403 -31.26 15.72 -10.81
N SER A 404 -31.33 14.77 -11.75
CA SER A 404 -32.24 13.63 -11.67
C SER A 404 -31.67 12.47 -12.45
N VAL A 405 -31.88 11.23 -11.97
CA VAL A 405 -31.41 10.01 -12.64
C VAL A 405 -31.90 9.96 -14.09
N LYS A 406 -33.17 10.31 -14.37
CA LYS A 406 -33.73 10.35 -15.72
C LYS A 406 -32.95 11.27 -16.66
N LYS A 407 -32.63 12.50 -16.20
CA LYS A 407 -31.83 13.45 -16.98
C LYS A 407 -30.40 12.96 -17.21
N ASP A 408 -29.78 12.36 -16.19
CA ASP A 408 -28.44 11.78 -16.31
C ASP A 408 -28.39 10.62 -17.32
N LEU A 409 -29.44 9.81 -17.37
CA LEU A 409 -29.60 8.74 -18.37
C LEU A 409 -29.82 9.31 -19.78
N LEU A 410 -30.62 10.37 -19.91
CA LEU A 410 -30.80 11.07 -21.19
C LEU A 410 -29.50 11.72 -21.69
N GLU A 411 -28.68 12.26 -20.79
CA GLU A 411 -27.36 12.84 -21.10
C GLU A 411 -26.43 11.81 -21.73
N ALA A 412 -26.40 10.58 -21.21
CA ALA A 412 -25.60 9.52 -21.82
C ALA A 412 -26.00 9.25 -23.28
N LEU A 413 -27.26 9.50 -23.65
CA LEU A 413 -27.77 9.39 -25.02
C LEU A 413 -27.77 10.72 -25.79
N ALA A 414 -27.11 11.77 -25.30
CA ALA A 414 -27.10 13.08 -25.96
C ALA A 414 -26.48 13.02 -27.38
N ALA A 415 -25.40 12.25 -27.55
CA ALA A 415 -24.74 12.05 -28.84
C ALA A 415 -25.41 10.97 -29.74
N ASP A 416 -26.51 10.36 -29.28
CA ASP A 416 -27.29 9.40 -30.08
C ASP A 416 -28.29 10.17 -30.96
N GLU A 417 -28.31 9.91 -32.27
CA GLU A 417 -29.19 10.57 -33.25
C GLU A 417 -30.63 10.01 -33.23
N SER A 418 -30.90 9.00 -32.39
CA SER A 418 -32.25 8.41 -32.19
C SER A 418 -33.31 9.45 -31.80
N THR A 419 -34.58 9.16 -32.10
CA THR A 419 -35.71 10.01 -31.69
C THR A 419 -35.91 10.04 -30.17
N ALA A 420 -36.58 11.06 -29.65
CA ALA A 420 -36.86 11.17 -28.20
C ALA A 420 -37.62 9.95 -27.65
N GLU A 421 -38.58 9.43 -28.43
CA GLU A 421 -39.37 8.24 -28.07
C GLU A 421 -38.50 6.96 -28.01
N GLU A 422 -37.56 6.79 -28.95
CA GLU A 422 -36.61 5.67 -28.93
C GLU A 422 -35.64 5.75 -27.75
N LYS A 423 -35.16 6.96 -27.42
CA LYS A 423 -34.31 7.19 -26.24
C LYS A 423 -35.06 6.82 -24.96
N GLU A 424 -36.32 7.24 -24.83
CA GLU A 424 -37.13 6.92 -23.67
C GLU A 424 -37.44 5.41 -23.57
N LYS A 425 -37.65 4.74 -24.71
CA LYS A 425 -37.81 3.28 -24.76
C LYS A 425 -36.53 2.54 -24.34
N LYS A 426 -35.35 3.00 -24.78
CA LYS A 426 -34.05 2.45 -24.33
C LYS A 426 -33.88 2.65 -22.82
N ILE A 427 -34.15 3.86 -22.31
CA ILE A 427 -34.07 4.16 -20.88
C ILE A 427 -34.98 3.25 -20.07
N ARG A 428 -36.24 3.09 -20.49
CA ARG A 428 -37.20 2.21 -19.80
C ARG A 428 -36.71 0.76 -19.76
N LYS A 429 -36.24 0.23 -20.90
CA LYS A 429 -35.69 -1.14 -20.96
C LYS A 429 -34.48 -1.32 -20.05
N THR A 430 -33.55 -0.37 -20.05
CA THR A 430 -32.36 -0.44 -19.18
C THR A 430 -32.72 -0.26 -17.71
N ALA A 431 -33.70 0.60 -17.40
CA ALA A 431 -34.21 0.80 -16.05
C ALA A 431 -34.90 -0.45 -15.50
N GLU A 432 -35.60 -1.21 -16.34
CA GLU A 432 -36.18 -2.52 -16.00
C GLU A 432 -35.09 -3.56 -15.71
N ILE A 433 -34.06 -3.66 -16.58
CA ILE A 433 -32.94 -4.59 -16.39
C ILE A 433 -32.19 -4.32 -15.08
N THR A 434 -32.04 -3.04 -14.72
CA THR A 434 -31.29 -2.59 -13.53
C THR A 434 -32.16 -2.31 -12.31
N GLU A 435 -33.47 -2.49 -12.40
CA GLU A 435 -34.45 -2.30 -11.33
C GLU A 435 -34.49 -0.88 -10.72
N ILE A 436 -34.28 0.16 -11.54
CA ILE A 436 -34.23 1.57 -11.09
C ILE A 436 -35.46 2.41 -11.47
N GLU A 437 -36.54 1.79 -11.92
CA GLU A 437 -37.73 2.48 -12.46
C GLU A 437 -38.31 3.52 -11.49
N LYS A 438 -38.32 3.20 -10.18
CA LYS A 438 -38.84 4.08 -9.12
C LYS A 438 -37.90 5.24 -8.76
N LEU A 439 -36.65 5.19 -9.23
CA LEU A 439 -35.59 6.14 -8.87
C LEU A 439 -35.35 7.19 -9.95
N LEU A 440 -36.02 7.09 -11.10
CA LEU A 440 -35.79 7.95 -12.26
C LEU A 440 -35.96 9.44 -11.95
N ASP A 441 -36.93 9.79 -11.11
CA ASP A 441 -37.21 11.17 -10.75
C ASP A 441 -36.43 11.66 -9.51
N CYS A 442 -35.67 10.76 -8.87
CA CYS A 442 -34.84 11.10 -7.71
C CYS A 442 -33.54 11.77 -8.13
N HIS A 443 -32.98 12.59 -7.25
CA HIS A 443 -31.64 13.12 -7.41
C HIS A 443 -30.60 12.00 -7.15
N PRO A 444 -29.55 11.85 -7.99
CA PRO A 444 -28.58 10.75 -7.84
C PRO A 444 -27.86 10.72 -6.49
N TYR A 445 -27.74 11.86 -5.81
CA TYR A 445 -27.07 11.95 -4.50
C TYR A 445 -28.00 11.64 -3.31
N ASP A 446 -29.32 11.54 -3.55
CA ASP A 446 -30.34 11.33 -2.51
C ASP A 446 -30.78 9.86 -2.39
N ILE A 447 -30.40 9.02 -3.35
CA ILE A 447 -30.64 7.57 -3.36
C ILE A 447 -29.50 6.83 -2.65
N SER A 448 -29.77 5.62 -2.15
CA SER A 448 -28.79 4.82 -1.38
C SER A 448 -27.58 4.39 -2.22
N GLY A 449 -26.46 4.01 -1.59
CA GLY A 449 -25.24 3.62 -2.32
C GLY A 449 -25.44 2.47 -3.31
N GLY A 450 -26.22 1.44 -2.93
CA GLY A 450 -26.59 0.34 -3.83
C GLY A 450 -27.45 0.77 -5.00
N GLU A 451 -28.37 1.70 -4.77
CA GLU A 451 -29.20 2.30 -5.81
C GLU A 451 -28.38 3.20 -6.75
N GLN A 452 -27.43 3.98 -6.21
CA GLN A 452 -26.47 4.76 -7.02
C GLN A 452 -25.67 3.86 -7.95
N GLN A 453 -25.26 2.67 -7.48
CA GLN A 453 -24.51 1.72 -8.27
C GLN A 453 -25.35 1.10 -9.40
N LYS A 454 -26.61 0.74 -9.12
CA LYS A 454 -27.57 0.29 -10.14
C LYS A 454 -27.84 1.39 -11.19
N ALA A 455 -28.04 2.63 -10.75
CA ALA A 455 -28.26 3.77 -11.64
C ALA A 455 -27.01 4.09 -12.50
N ALA A 456 -25.81 3.98 -11.93
CA ALA A 456 -24.57 4.19 -12.66
C ALA A 456 -24.33 3.06 -13.67
N LEU A 457 -24.62 1.81 -13.30
CA LEU A 457 -24.61 0.67 -14.22
C LEU A 457 -25.60 0.90 -15.37
N ALA A 458 -26.82 1.36 -15.07
CA ALA A 458 -27.82 1.69 -16.08
C ALA A 458 -27.29 2.73 -17.07
N LYS A 459 -26.66 3.80 -16.57
CA LYS A 459 -26.04 4.84 -17.41
C LYS A 459 -24.99 4.27 -18.37
N VAL A 460 -24.15 3.34 -17.91
CA VAL A 460 -23.15 2.65 -18.73
C VAL A 460 -23.79 1.72 -19.75
N LEU A 461 -24.84 0.99 -19.36
CA LEU A 461 -25.54 0.03 -20.23
C LEU A 461 -26.34 0.69 -21.36
N LEU A 462 -26.69 1.97 -21.26
CA LEU A 462 -27.42 2.70 -22.32
C LEU A 462 -26.68 2.74 -23.66
N LYS A 463 -25.34 2.67 -23.64
CA LYS A 463 -24.52 2.58 -24.86
C LYS A 463 -24.44 1.17 -25.44
N ASP A 464 -25.15 0.21 -24.85
CA ASP A 464 -25.17 -1.20 -25.22
C ASP A 464 -23.76 -1.83 -25.37
N PRO A 465 -22.84 -1.64 -24.39
CA PRO A 465 -21.48 -2.13 -24.49
C PRO A 465 -21.43 -3.66 -24.61
N GLU A 466 -20.51 -4.19 -25.39
CA GLU A 466 -20.26 -5.65 -25.48
C GLU A 466 -19.39 -6.17 -24.33
N ILE A 467 -18.47 -5.35 -23.84
CA ILE A 467 -17.58 -5.63 -22.72
C ILE A 467 -17.86 -4.63 -21.60
N LEU A 468 -18.16 -5.12 -20.42
CA LEU A 468 -18.41 -4.32 -19.23
C LEU A 468 -17.25 -4.48 -18.26
N ILE A 469 -16.62 -3.37 -17.88
CA ILE A 469 -15.56 -3.32 -16.89
C ILE A 469 -16.11 -2.69 -15.61
N LEU A 470 -15.98 -3.41 -14.49
CA LEU A 470 -16.51 -3.01 -13.20
C LEU A 470 -15.38 -2.96 -12.17
N ASP A 471 -15.14 -1.79 -11.57
CA ASP A 471 -14.14 -1.63 -10.52
C ASP A 471 -14.80 -1.58 -9.13
N GLU A 472 -14.60 -2.63 -8.34
CA GLU A 472 -15.13 -2.80 -6.98
C GLU A 472 -16.65 -2.53 -6.83
N PRO A 473 -17.51 -3.16 -7.66
CA PRO A 473 -18.91 -2.80 -7.74
C PRO A 473 -19.78 -3.31 -6.57
N THR A 474 -19.21 -4.10 -5.66
CA THR A 474 -19.92 -4.75 -4.55
C THR A 474 -19.60 -4.10 -3.19
N LYS A 475 -18.85 -3.00 -3.19
CA LYS A 475 -18.41 -2.31 -1.97
C LYS A 475 -19.61 -1.70 -1.24
N GLY A 476 -19.73 -1.98 0.07
CA GLY A 476 -20.79 -1.45 0.91
C GLY A 476 -22.18 -2.04 0.64
N PHE A 477 -22.29 -3.16 -0.07
CA PHE A 477 -23.56 -3.86 -0.23
C PHE A 477 -23.82 -4.81 0.93
N ASP A 478 -25.07 -4.86 1.38
CA ASP A 478 -25.57 -5.96 2.19
C ASP A 478 -25.79 -7.24 1.35
N GLY A 479 -26.16 -8.34 2.00
CA GLY A 479 -26.39 -9.62 1.33
C GLY A 479 -27.47 -9.57 0.26
N ARG A 480 -28.54 -8.79 0.48
CA ARG A 480 -29.68 -8.67 -0.42
C ARG A 480 -29.31 -7.93 -1.71
N TYR A 481 -28.64 -6.78 -1.59
CA TYR A 481 -28.16 -6.02 -2.75
C TYR A 481 -27.13 -6.80 -3.56
N LYS A 482 -26.24 -7.58 -2.91
CA LYS A 482 -25.31 -8.47 -3.63
C LYS A 482 -26.04 -9.51 -4.47
N LYS A 483 -27.10 -10.13 -3.95
CA LYS A 483 -27.89 -11.12 -4.68
C LYS A 483 -28.58 -10.50 -5.90
N GLN A 484 -29.24 -9.35 -5.72
CA GLN A 484 -29.86 -8.61 -6.83
C GLN A 484 -28.83 -8.21 -7.89
N PHE A 485 -27.66 -7.72 -7.48
CA PHE A 485 -26.59 -7.35 -8.40
C PHE A 485 -26.05 -8.55 -9.18
N ALA A 486 -25.86 -9.69 -8.52
CA ALA A 486 -25.47 -10.94 -9.17
C ALA A 486 -26.50 -11.39 -10.22
N GLU A 487 -27.80 -11.25 -9.93
CA GLU A 487 -28.86 -11.55 -10.89
C GLU A 487 -28.80 -10.65 -12.13
N ILE A 488 -28.52 -9.35 -11.94
CA ILE A 488 -28.31 -8.41 -13.05
C ILE A 488 -27.11 -8.83 -13.89
N LEU A 489 -25.95 -9.12 -13.26
CA LEU A 489 -24.76 -9.58 -13.99
C LEU A 489 -25.01 -10.87 -14.76
N LYS A 490 -25.73 -11.82 -14.14
CA LYS A 490 -26.09 -13.07 -14.78
C LYS A 490 -26.96 -12.84 -16.02
N ARG A 491 -28.02 -12.01 -15.92
CA ARG A 491 -28.85 -11.63 -17.07
C ARG A 491 -28.01 -10.99 -18.20
N LEU A 492 -27.04 -10.14 -17.86
CA LEU A 492 -26.14 -9.54 -18.85
C LEU A 492 -25.26 -10.58 -19.55
N THR A 493 -24.68 -11.53 -18.80
CA THR A 493 -23.89 -12.62 -19.39
C THR A 493 -24.75 -13.56 -20.24
N ASP A 494 -26.00 -13.84 -19.82
CA ASP A 494 -26.96 -14.63 -20.60
C ASP A 494 -27.35 -13.95 -21.92
N MET A 495 -27.30 -12.60 -21.96
CA MET A 495 -27.46 -11.80 -23.17
C MET A 495 -26.20 -11.75 -24.05
N GLY A 496 -25.13 -12.48 -23.68
CA GLY A 496 -23.87 -12.55 -24.43
C GLY A 496 -22.89 -11.40 -24.13
N LYS A 497 -23.15 -10.58 -23.11
CA LYS A 497 -22.20 -9.52 -22.69
C LYS A 497 -21.06 -10.13 -21.90
N THR A 498 -19.84 -9.62 -22.11
CA THR A 498 -18.65 -10.05 -21.36
C THR A 498 -18.43 -9.12 -20.18
N VAL A 499 -18.21 -9.64 -18.97
CA VAL A 499 -18.05 -8.80 -17.77
C VAL A 499 -16.68 -9.07 -17.12
N ILE A 500 -15.87 -8.03 -16.97
CA ILE A 500 -14.61 -8.06 -16.25
C ILE A 500 -14.80 -7.26 -14.96
N MET A 501 -14.76 -7.94 -13.84
CA MET A 501 -14.97 -7.33 -12.53
C MET A 501 -13.71 -7.42 -11.69
N VAL A 502 -13.31 -6.31 -11.07
CA VAL A 502 -12.40 -6.32 -9.92
C VAL A 502 -13.25 -6.30 -8.66
N SER A 503 -13.02 -7.23 -7.74
CA SER A 503 -13.67 -7.21 -6.43
C SER A 503 -12.76 -7.83 -5.37
N HIS A 504 -12.83 -7.30 -4.15
CA HIS A 504 -12.24 -7.92 -2.97
C HIS A 504 -13.24 -8.82 -2.21
N ASP A 505 -14.48 -8.95 -2.70
CA ASP A 505 -15.49 -9.82 -2.11
C ASP A 505 -15.31 -11.27 -2.58
N ILE A 506 -14.63 -12.07 -1.76
CA ILE A 506 -14.30 -13.47 -2.04
C ILE A 506 -15.57 -14.32 -2.13
N GLU A 507 -16.53 -14.12 -1.22
CA GLU A 507 -17.80 -14.87 -1.18
C GLU A 507 -18.61 -14.63 -2.45
N PHE A 508 -18.74 -13.36 -2.90
CA PHE A 508 -19.41 -13.02 -4.15
C PHE A 508 -18.72 -13.66 -5.37
N CYS A 509 -17.41 -13.51 -5.48
CA CYS A 509 -16.64 -14.05 -6.60
C CYS A 509 -16.71 -15.59 -6.67
N SER A 510 -16.64 -16.27 -5.52
CA SER A 510 -16.71 -17.73 -5.42
C SER A 510 -18.05 -18.30 -5.88
N ARG A 511 -19.14 -17.58 -5.60
CA ARG A 511 -20.51 -18.04 -5.85
C ARG A 511 -20.99 -17.74 -7.26
N TYR A 512 -20.62 -16.58 -7.82
CA TYR A 512 -21.20 -16.07 -9.05
C TYR A 512 -20.21 -15.95 -10.21
N GLY A 513 -18.90 -15.90 -9.95
CA GLY A 513 -17.89 -15.80 -11.00
C GLY A 513 -17.88 -17.03 -11.90
N ASP A 514 -17.62 -16.84 -13.20
CA ASP A 514 -17.38 -17.97 -14.12
C ASP A 514 -15.89 -18.35 -14.08
N ARG A 515 -15.00 -17.36 -13.95
CA ARG A 515 -13.55 -17.53 -13.75
C ARG A 515 -13.03 -16.51 -12.75
N CYS A 516 -12.13 -16.94 -11.88
CA CYS A 516 -11.49 -16.12 -10.87
C CYS A 516 -9.98 -16.06 -11.11
N ALA A 517 -9.36 -14.91 -10.86
CA ALA A 517 -7.93 -14.70 -11.06
C ALA A 517 -7.29 -13.94 -9.89
N MET A 518 -6.13 -14.43 -9.43
CA MET A 518 -5.38 -13.81 -8.34
C MET A 518 -4.42 -12.77 -8.89
N PHE A 519 -4.68 -11.50 -8.56
CA PHE A 519 -3.86 -10.35 -8.91
C PHE A 519 -2.86 -10.05 -7.79
N PHE A 520 -1.57 -10.16 -8.09
CA PHE A 520 -0.50 -9.92 -7.13
C PHE A 520 0.71 -9.26 -7.79
N ASN A 521 1.25 -8.23 -7.15
CA ASN A 521 2.47 -7.51 -7.58
C ASN A 521 2.44 -7.09 -9.07
N GLY A 522 1.31 -6.54 -9.52
CA GLY A 522 1.16 -6.05 -10.90
C GLY A 522 0.95 -7.12 -11.97
N ASN A 523 0.70 -8.37 -11.61
CA ASN A 523 0.45 -9.47 -12.54
C ASN A 523 -0.66 -10.43 -12.05
N ILE A 524 -1.18 -11.27 -12.95
CA ILE A 524 -2.04 -12.41 -12.61
C ILE A 524 -1.17 -13.64 -12.39
N ILE A 525 -1.32 -14.29 -11.24
CA ILE A 525 -0.54 -15.48 -10.87
C ILE A 525 -1.25 -16.76 -11.31
N VAL A 526 -2.55 -16.83 -11.05
CA VAL A 526 -3.42 -17.98 -11.35
C VAL A 526 -4.77 -17.45 -11.84
N SER A 527 -5.38 -18.15 -12.80
CA SER A 527 -6.74 -17.93 -13.30
C SER A 527 -7.40 -19.28 -13.57
N ASP A 528 -8.51 -19.55 -12.89
CA ASP A 528 -9.22 -20.84 -12.99
C ASP A 528 -10.72 -20.67 -12.67
N ALA A 529 -11.50 -21.75 -12.79
CA ALA A 529 -12.86 -21.84 -12.29
C ALA A 529 -12.90 -21.59 -10.76
N PRO A 530 -13.98 -21.01 -10.21
CA PRO A 530 -14.03 -20.61 -8.81
C PRO A 530 -13.69 -21.71 -7.81
N ARG A 531 -14.19 -22.94 -8.00
CA ARG A 531 -13.94 -24.02 -7.04
C ARG A 531 -12.48 -24.45 -7.04
N ARG A 532 -11.88 -24.77 -8.18
CA ARG A 532 -10.42 -25.00 -8.30
C ARG A 532 -9.59 -23.84 -7.76
N PHE A 533 -9.96 -22.61 -8.11
CA PHE A 533 -9.25 -21.41 -7.68
C PHE A 533 -9.24 -21.26 -6.15
N PHE A 534 -10.40 -21.33 -5.50
CA PHE A 534 -10.50 -21.08 -4.06
C PHE A 534 -10.13 -22.29 -3.20
N SER A 535 -10.38 -23.53 -3.66
CA SER A 535 -9.95 -24.74 -2.92
C SER A 535 -8.43 -24.90 -2.88
N GLY A 536 -7.73 -24.53 -3.95
CA GLY A 536 -6.27 -24.56 -4.00
C GLY A 536 -5.56 -23.50 -3.12
N ASN A 537 -6.30 -22.52 -2.59
CA ASN A 537 -5.75 -21.42 -1.81
C ASN A 537 -5.97 -21.62 -0.30
N SER A 538 -4.94 -21.30 0.51
CA SER A 538 -5.02 -21.42 1.98
C SER A 538 -5.57 -20.17 2.68
N PHE A 539 -5.18 -18.98 2.22
CA PHE A 539 -5.53 -17.70 2.86
C PHE A 539 -6.57 -16.91 2.05
N TYR A 540 -6.47 -16.94 0.73
CA TYR A 540 -7.37 -16.22 -0.16
C TYR A 540 -8.52 -17.13 -0.61
N THR A 541 -9.34 -17.55 0.35
CA THR A 541 -10.44 -18.50 0.16
C THR A 541 -11.62 -18.20 1.09
N THR A 542 -12.76 -18.84 0.88
CA THR A 542 -14.01 -18.60 1.62
C THR A 542 -13.98 -19.23 3.02
N SER A 543 -14.84 -18.74 3.91
CA SER A 543 -15.02 -19.35 5.24
C SER A 543 -15.54 -20.79 5.14
N ALA A 544 -16.40 -21.06 4.15
CA ALA A 544 -16.91 -22.40 3.86
C ALA A 544 -15.80 -23.38 3.47
N ASN A 545 -14.86 -23.00 2.61
CA ASN A 545 -13.71 -23.83 2.27
C ASN A 545 -12.78 -24.02 3.48
N ARG A 546 -12.48 -22.94 4.23
CA ARG A 546 -11.61 -23.03 5.42
C ARG A 546 -12.13 -24.00 6.47
N MET A 547 -13.44 -24.05 6.70
CA MET A 547 -14.03 -24.98 7.68
C MET A 547 -14.15 -26.41 7.15
N SER A 548 -14.36 -26.60 5.84
CA SER A 548 -14.68 -27.91 5.28
C SER A 548 -13.53 -28.65 4.60
N ARG A 549 -12.40 -28.00 4.29
CA ARG A 549 -11.27 -28.57 3.52
C ARG A 549 -10.67 -29.89 4.04
N ASN A 550 -10.89 -30.24 5.31
CA ASN A 550 -10.41 -31.50 5.88
C ASN A 550 -11.35 -32.67 5.57
N VAL A 551 -12.56 -32.38 5.12
CA VAL A 551 -13.64 -33.34 4.82
C VAL A 551 -13.98 -33.31 3.33
N PHE A 552 -14.09 -32.11 2.74
CA PHE A 552 -14.45 -31.90 1.34
C PHE A 552 -13.33 -31.21 0.57
N GLU A 553 -13.06 -31.66 -0.65
CA GLU A 553 -11.91 -31.21 -1.44
C GLU A 553 -12.14 -29.85 -2.12
N ASN A 554 -13.36 -29.59 -2.61
CA ASN A 554 -13.64 -28.40 -3.44
C ASN A 554 -14.91 -27.61 -3.05
N ALA A 555 -15.33 -27.70 -1.78
CA ALA A 555 -16.47 -26.98 -1.27
C ALA A 555 -16.12 -25.53 -0.94
N VAL A 556 -16.55 -24.59 -1.80
CA VAL A 556 -16.19 -23.16 -1.65
C VAL A 556 -17.34 -22.29 -1.18
N THR A 557 -18.59 -22.73 -1.30
CA THR A 557 -19.74 -21.99 -0.78
C THR A 557 -20.44 -22.75 0.35
N SER A 558 -21.27 -22.06 1.15
CA SER A 558 -22.10 -22.72 2.17
C SER A 558 -23.04 -23.74 1.52
N GLU A 559 -23.59 -23.42 0.34
CA GLU A 559 -24.43 -24.35 -0.43
C GLU A 559 -23.69 -25.60 -0.89
N ASP A 560 -22.39 -25.50 -1.21
CA ASP A 560 -21.58 -26.65 -1.60
C ASP A 560 -21.38 -27.61 -0.42
N VAL A 561 -21.09 -27.06 0.77
CA VAL A 561 -20.94 -27.85 2.00
C VAL A 561 -22.26 -28.55 2.35
N ILE A 562 -23.38 -27.82 2.32
CA ILE A 562 -24.71 -28.39 2.62
C ILE A 562 -25.04 -29.54 1.65
N LYS A 563 -24.83 -29.33 0.33
CA LYS A 563 -25.09 -30.37 -0.67
C LYS A 563 -24.22 -31.61 -0.50
N LEU A 564 -22.94 -31.43 -0.18
CA LEU A 564 -22.05 -32.56 0.05
C LEU A 564 -22.44 -33.34 1.30
N ILE A 565 -22.90 -32.66 2.37
CA ILE A 565 -23.48 -33.32 3.54
C ILE A 565 -24.73 -34.12 3.12
N GLU A 566 -25.64 -33.52 2.35
CA GLU A 566 -26.86 -34.18 1.88
C GLU A 566 -26.57 -35.44 1.03
N ILE A 567 -25.66 -35.35 0.07
CA ILE A 567 -25.27 -36.49 -0.80
C ILE A 567 -24.68 -37.65 0.02
N ASN A 568 -23.77 -37.34 0.95
CA ASN A 568 -23.11 -38.38 1.77
C ASN A 568 -24.04 -38.99 2.84
N GLU A 569 -25.16 -38.33 3.17
CA GLU A 569 -26.18 -38.90 4.05
C GLU A 569 -27.16 -39.79 3.27
N ASP A 570 -27.63 -39.34 2.10
CA ASP A 570 -28.54 -40.15 1.27
C ASP A 570 -27.86 -41.45 0.76
N GLU A 571 -26.54 -41.45 0.55
CA GLU A 571 -25.76 -42.66 0.20
C GLU A 571 -25.50 -43.58 1.41
N ALA A 572 -25.48 -43.05 2.64
CA ALA A 572 -25.24 -43.83 3.86
C ALA A 572 -26.42 -44.74 4.26
N ASP A 573 -27.62 -44.54 3.70
CA ASP A 573 -28.77 -45.43 3.87
C ASP A 573 -28.68 -46.71 3.00
N PHE A 574 -27.70 -46.82 2.09
CA PHE A 574 -27.54 -47.96 1.17
C PHE A 574 -26.44 -48.96 1.55
N ASP A 575 -25.45 -48.57 2.35
CA ASP A 575 -24.31 -49.43 2.70
C ASP A 575 -24.40 -49.93 4.16
N ILE A 576 -25.33 -50.85 4.40
CA ILE A 576 -25.18 -51.86 5.45
C ILE A 576 -24.91 -53.18 4.72
N ASP A 577 -23.65 -53.43 4.41
CA ASP A 577 -23.00 -54.74 4.53
C ASP A 577 -21.53 -54.62 4.05
N ASP A 578 -20.65 -55.31 4.77
CA ASP A 578 -19.21 -55.54 4.51
C ASP A 578 -18.19 -54.51 5.01
N VAL A 579 -17.79 -54.68 6.28
CA VAL A 579 -16.50 -54.21 6.83
C VAL A 579 -15.73 -55.39 7.43
N GLU A 580 -14.59 -55.76 6.82
CA GLU A 580 -13.39 -56.39 7.39
C GLU A 580 -12.28 -56.23 6.31
N ASN A 581 -11.00 -55.92 6.52
CA ASN A 581 -10.14 -55.83 7.70
C ASN A 581 -8.84 -55.05 7.36
N ASP A 582 -8.34 -54.33 8.37
CA ASP A 582 -6.97 -53.94 8.78
C ASP A 582 -5.90 -53.25 7.88
N PRO A 583 -5.20 -52.22 8.41
CA PRO A 583 -4.06 -51.53 7.78
C PRO A 583 -2.68 -52.06 8.24
N LYS A 584 -1.66 -51.94 7.37
CA LYS A 584 -0.23 -52.19 7.68
C LYS A 584 0.58 -50.88 7.79
N PRO A 585 1.62 -50.83 8.65
CA PRO A 585 2.45 -49.64 8.88
C PRO A 585 3.57 -49.50 7.82
N PHE A 586 4.05 -48.27 7.60
CA PHE A 586 5.17 -47.95 6.70
C PHE A 586 6.34 -47.37 7.49
N GLU A 587 7.54 -47.85 7.17
CA GLU A 587 8.84 -47.61 7.82
C GLU A 587 9.50 -46.28 7.41
N GLU A 588 10.29 -45.71 8.33
CA GLU A 588 11.30 -44.67 8.07
C GLU A 588 12.59 -45.29 7.52
N GLU A 589 13.20 -44.74 6.47
CA GLU A 589 14.65 -44.82 6.27
C GLU A 589 15.26 -43.62 5.50
N GLN A 590 16.20 -42.97 6.18
CA GLN A 590 17.53 -42.51 5.74
C GLN A 590 17.74 -41.30 4.80
N SER A 591 18.28 -40.28 5.45
CA SER A 591 19.31 -39.33 5.00
C SER A 591 20.66 -39.99 4.68
N GLY A 592 21.36 -39.55 3.62
CA GLY A 592 22.83 -39.67 3.51
C GLY A 592 23.40 -39.93 2.11
N PHE A 593 23.84 -38.88 1.42
CA PHE A 593 24.74 -38.88 0.24
C PHE A 593 25.42 -37.48 0.25
N LEU A 594 26.72 -37.22 0.04
CA LEU A 594 27.92 -37.97 -0.34
C LEU A 594 29.12 -36.99 -0.11
N GLU A 595 30.17 -37.39 0.61
CA GLU A 595 31.51 -36.77 0.59
C GLU A 595 32.45 -37.64 -0.25
N ASP A 596 33.25 -37.04 -1.14
CA ASP A 596 34.73 -37.15 -1.14
C ASP A 596 35.34 -36.75 -2.50
N ASN A 597 36.28 -35.80 -2.46
CA ASN A 597 37.65 -35.91 -2.99
C ASN A 597 38.32 -34.53 -3.03
N ILE A 598 39.56 -34.44 -2.50
CA ILE A 598 40.75 -33.81 -3.12
C ILE A 598 41.89 -33.75 -2.08
N LYS A 599 42.96 -34.51 -2.34
CA LYS A 599 44.31 -34.31 -1.82
C LYS A 599 45.31 -34.41 -2.97
N ASN A 600 46.28 -33.48 -2.97
CA ASN A 600 47.67 -33.56 -3.44
C ASN A 600 48.06 -32.34 -4.29
N ASN A 601 48.86 -31.42 -3.73
CA ASN A 601 50.31 -31.42 -3.92
C ASN A 601 50.93 -30.14 -3.32
N GLU A 602 51.64 -30.31 -2.21
CA GLU A 602 52.71 -29.40 -1.79
C GLU A 602 54.04 -30.01 -2.24
N LYS A 603 54.81 -29.26 -3.05
CA LYS A 603 56.29 -29.26 -3.15
C LYS A 603 56.76 -28.62 -4.46
N VAL A 604 56.59 -27.30 -4.62
CA VAL A 604 57.39 -26.51 -5.58
C VAL A 604 57.49 -25.05 -5.09
N ASP A 605 58.14 -24.77 -3.96
CA ASP A 605 58.32 -23.36 -3.53
C ASP A 605 59.61 -23.12 -2.73
N ALA A 606 60.77 -23.50 -3.28
CA ALA A 606 62.06 -23.16 -2.66
C ALA A 606 63.18 -22.72 -3.62
N VAL A 607 62.88 -22.45 -4.90
CA VAL A 607 63.92 -22.07 -5.90
C VAL A 607 63.63 -20.73 -6.61
N ASN A 608 62.52 -20.06 -6.30
CA ASN A 608 62.09 -18.86 -7.05
C ASN A 608 62.28 -17.49 -6.36
N GLU A 609 62.93 -17.42 -5.19
CA GLU A 609 62.96 -16.17 -4.41
C GLU A 609 64.13 -15.23 -4.71
N ILE A 610 65.24 -15.67 -5.30
CA ILE A 610 66.45 -14.81 -5.39
C ILE A 610 66.56 -14.03 -6.72
N ARG A 611 65.76 -14.35 -7.75
CA ARG A 611 65.73 -13.59 -9.03
C ARG A 611 64.65 -12.50 -9.13
N ARG A 612 63.80 -12.34 -8.11
CA ARG A 612 62.66 -11.40 -8.13
C ARG A 612 62.98 -9.98 -7.61
N GLY A 613 64.16 -9.78 -7.01
CA GLY A 613 64.53 -8.50 -6.37
C GLY A 613 64.79 -7.34 -7.33
N ASP A 614 65.54 -7.59 -8.42
CA ASP A 614 66.05 -6.50 -9.27
C ASP A 614 65.10 -6.09 -10.40
N GLU A 615 64.28 -7.01 -10.92
CA GLU A 615 63.22 -6.68 -11.89
C GLU A 615 62.04 -5.94 -11.25
N ALA A 616 61.82 -6.05 -9.94
CA ALA A 616 60.72 -5.41 -9.25
C ALA A 616 60.88 -3.88 -9.15
N ASN A 617 62.12 -3.39 -9.01
CA ASN A 617 62.39 -1.96 -8.83
C ASN A 617 62.20 -1.16 -10.13
N VAL A 618 62.76 -1.64 -11.25
CA VAL A 618 62.61 -1.00 -12.58
C VAL A 618 61.15 -1.04 -13.07
N ARG A 619 60.42 -2.12 -12.74
CA ARG A 619 58.99 -2.25 -13.07
C ARG A 619 58.11 -1.35 -12.18
N SER A 620 58.56 -0.96 -10.99
CA SER A 620 57.83 -0.03 -10.11
C SER A 620 57.92 1.42 -10.59
N GLU A 621 59.05 1.83 -11.13
CA GLU A 621 59.30 3.20 -11.58
C GLU A 621 58.56 3.52 -12.89
N ASN A 622 58.66 2.61 -13.88
CA ASN A 622 57.88 2.71 -15.12
C ASN A 622 56.36 2.63 -14.88
N ARG A 623 55.92 2.01 -13.77
CA ARG A 623 54.51 1.99 -13.37
C ARG A 623 54.06 3.33 -12.79
N LYS A 624 54.88 3.99 -11.96
CA LYS A 624 54.58 5.32 -11.40
C LYS A 624 54.42 6.40 -12.48
N ILE A 625 55.26 6.37 -13.52
CA ILE A 625 55.21 7.32 -14.63
C ILE A 625 53.93 7.12 -15.47
N LYS A 626 53.55 5.87 -15.77
CA LYS A 626 52.31 5.57 -16.51
C LYS A 626 51.04 5.96 -15.74
N THR A 627 51.02 5.81 -14.42
CA THR A 627 49.89 6.26 -13.59
C THR A 627 49.77 7.78 -13.56
N LEU A 628 50.89 8.51 -13.46
CA LEU A 628 50.88 9.97 -13.48
C LEU A 628 50.37 10.52 -14.83
N LEU A 629 50.79 9.90 -15.94
CA LEU A 629 50.31 10.25 -17.29
C LEU A 629 48.80 10.02 -17.46
N CYS A 630 48.27 8.92 -16.92
CA CYS A 630 46.83 8.63 -16.97
C CYS A 630 46.02 9.64 -16.15
N ASP A 631 46.50 10.00 -14.96
CA ASP A 631 45.86 11.01 -14.11
C ASP A 631 45.81 12.38 -14.81
N ILE A 632 46.90 12.78 -15.49
CA ILE A 632 46.98 14.04 -16.26
C ILE A 632 46.01 14.03 -17.45
N LEU A 633 45.94 12.92 -18.20
CA LEU A 633 45.04 12.79 -19.35
C LEU A 633 43.56 12.86 -18.94
N LEU A 634 43.19 12.23 -17.82
CA LEU A 634 41.82 12.27 -17.31
C LEU A 634 41.43 13.66 -16.79
N MET A 635 42.35 14.38 -16.14
CA MET A 635 42.12 15.77 -15.73
C MET A 635 42.00 16.70 -16.95
N ALA A 636 42.82 16.50 -17.99
CA ALA A 636 42.71 17.23 -19.24
C ALA A 636 41.38 16.95 -19.96
N ALA A 637 40.90 15.70 -19.94
CA ALA A 637 39.60 15.33 -20.49
C ALA A 637 38.43 15.97 -19.72
N ALA A 638 38.51 16.02 -18.37
CA ALA A 638 37.51 16.70 -17.55
C ALA A 638 37.46 18.21 -17.84
N ALA A 639 38.61 18.87 -17.98
CA ALA A 639 38.71 20.28 -18.35
C ALA A 639 38.20 20.55 -19.79
N ALA A 640 38.57 19.69 -20.75
CA ALA A 640 38.05 19.78 -22.12
C ALA A 640 36.54 19.59 -22.17
N THR A 641 35.96 18.74 -21.32
CA THR A 641 34.51 18.51 -21.24
C THR A 641 33.76 19.71 -20.65
N LEU A 642 34.36 20.45 -19.71
CA LEU A 642 33.80 21.72 -19.23
C LEU A 642 33.74 22.76 -20.35
N VAL A 643 34.81 22.90 -21.13
CA VAL A 643 34.88 23.85 -22.26
C VAL A 643 33.99 23.43 -23.43
N ALA A 644 33.95 22.13 -23.76
CA ALA A 644 33.06 21.59 -24.79
C ALA A 644 31.58 21.68 -24.38
N GLY A 645 31.26 21.49 -23.10
CA GLY A 645 29.93 21.70 -22.55
C GLY A 645 29.43 23.13 -22.74
N TYR A 646 30.33 24.12 -22.60
CA TYR A 646 30.04 25.51 -22.94
C TYR A 646 29.78 25.69 -24.44
N LEU A 647 30.68 25.20 -25.31
CA LEU A 647 30.61 25.47 -26.75
C LEU A 647 29.50 24.70 -27.50
N LEU A 648 29.14 23.49 -27.06
CA LEU A 648 28.28 22.58 -27.82
C LEU A 648 26.86 22.43 -27.25
N ILE A 649 26.68 22.55 -25.93
CA ILE A 649 25.48 22.01 -25.25
C ILE A 649 24.53 23.11 -24.73
N GLY A 650 25.02 24.34 -24.52
CA GLY A 650 24.23 25.47 -24.05
C GLY A 650 23.70 25.31 -22.60
N ASN A 651 23.37 26.43 -21.95
CA ASN A 651 23.13 26.51 -20.50
C ASN A 651 21.98 25.64 -19.94
N GLN A 652 21.05 25.19 -20.79
CA GLN A 652 19.85 24.45 -20.38
C GLN A 652 20.14 22.96 -20.08
N ARG A 653 21.31 22.43 -20.45
CA ARG A 653 21.64 21.00 -20.36
C ARG A 653 22.93 20.69 -19.58
N TYR A 654 23.28 21.52 -18.60
CA TYR A 654 24.48 21.35 -17.76
C TYR A 654 24.51 20.03 -16.97
N MET A 655 23.36 19.40 -16.72
CA MET A 655 23.27 18.08 -16.09
C MET A 655 24.01 16.98 -16.87
N ILE A 656 24.09 17.09 -18.21
CA ILE A 656 24.86 16.15 -19.03
C ILE A 656 26.35 16.27 -18.71
N VAL A 657 26.85 17.51 -18.54
CA VAL A 657 28.24 17.79 -18.16
C VAL A 657 28.51 17.27 -16.75
N CYS A 658 27.58 17.44 -15.80
CA CYS A 658 27.69 16.86 -14.46
C CYS A 658 27.79 15.34 -14.50
N VAL A 659 26.94 14.65 -15.27
CA VAL A 659 26.99 13.18 -15.41
C VAL A 659 28.32 12.73 -16.01
N MET A 660 28.82 13.43 -17.04
CA MET A 660 30.13 13.13 -17.62
C MET A 660 31.27 13.32 -16.62
N LEU A 661 31.25 14.39 -15.82
CA LEU A 661 32.24 14.61 -14.76
C LEU A 661 32.17 13.56 -13.64
N ILE A 662 30.98 13.07 -13.30
CA ILE A 662 30.83 11.95 -12.36
C ILE A 662 31.42 10.69 -12.98
N LEU A 663 31.10 10.37 -14.23
CA LEU A 663 31.66 9.22 -14.93
C LEU A 663 33.19 9.31 -15.01
N TYR A 664 33.76 10.49 -15.23
CA TYR A 664 35.22 10.68 -15.15
C TYR A 664 35.76 10.50 -13.74
N SER A 665 35.07 10.99 -12.70
CA SER A 665 35.49 10.76 -11.31
C SER A 665 35.43 9.29 -10.91
N MET A 666 34.43 8.56 -11.41
CA MET A 666 34.30 7.11 -11.22
C MET A 666 35.32 6.34 -12.05
N ALA A 667 35.63 6.79 -13.26
CA ALA A 667 36.69 6.19 -14.09
C ALA A 667 38.08 6.43 -13.50
N PHE A 668 38.34 7.63 -12.98
CA PHE A 668 39.57 7.98 -12.25
C PHE A 668 39.77 7.07 -11.04
N PHE A 669 38.68 6.82 -10.30
CA PHE A 669 38.66 5.85 -9.21
C PHE A 669 38.88 4.43 -9.76
N ALA A 670 38.08 3.99 -10.75
CA ALA A 670 38.03 2.62 -11.28
C ALA A 670 39.33 2.13 -11.99
N VAL A 671 39.96 2.97 -12.81
CA VAL A 671 41.20 2.62 -13.53
C VAL A 671 42.34 2.34 -12.56
N ASN A 672 42.36 3.02 -11.42
CA ASN A 672 43.32 2.80 -10.35
C ASN A 672 42.80 1.81 -9.26
N PHE A 673 41.48 1.55 -9.20
CA PHE A 673 40.74 0.61 -8.31
C PHE A 673 41.05 -0.85 -8.61
N GLU A 674 41.18 -1.23 -9.89
CA GLU A 674 41.50 -2.60 -10.30
C GLU A 674 42.84 -3.11 -9.75
N ARG A 675 43.71 -2.21 -9.27
CA ARG A 675 45.07 -2.55 -8.86
C ARG A 675 45.32 -2.52 -7.34
N ARG A 676 44.43 -1.95 -6.53
CA ARG A 676 44.58 -1.89 -5.05
C ARG A 676 43.71 -2.87 -4.26
N LYS A 677 42.75 -3.56 -4.90
CA LYS A 677 41.73 -4.41 -4.23
C LYS A 677 41.16 -3.76 -2.94
N PRO A 678 40.66 -2.53 -3.00
CA PRO A 678 40.08 -1.89 -1.82
C PRO A 678 38.84 -2.66 -1.37
N LYS A 679 38.71 -2.90 -0.06
CA LYS A 679 37.55 -3.61 0.50
C LYS A 679 36.30 -2.71 0.32
N ALA A 680 35.10 -3.28 0.13
CA ALA A 680 33.83 -2.54 0.02
C ALA A 680 33.60 -1.46 1.11
N ARG A 681 34.37 -1.55 2.20
CA ARG A 681 34.39 -0.67 3.36
C ARG A 681 35.07 0.70 3.10
N GLU A 682 36.02 0.79 2.17
CA GLU A 682 36.58 2.08 1.73
C GLU A 682 35.54 2.92 0.99
N ILE A 683 34.71 2.28 0.17
CA ILE A 683 33.59 2.92 -0.52
C ILE A 683 32.57 3.48 0.49
N VAL A 684 32.31 2.74 1.57
CA VAL A 684 31.43 3.17 2.67
C VAL A 684 32.00 4.41 3.37
N LEU A 685 33.30 4.45 3.67
CA LEU A 685 33.94 5.62 4.26
C LEU A 685 33.86 6.85 3.34
N LEU A 686 34.08 6.68 2.04
CA LEU A 686 33.96 7.75 1.05
C LEU A 686 32.52 8.27 0.97
N ALA A 687 31.53 7.37 0.97
CA ALA A 687 30.12 7.75 0.99
C ALA A 687 29.74 8.53 2.27
N VAL A 688 30.22 8.10 3.43
CA VAL A 688 30.00 8.80 4.71
C VAL A 688 30.64 10.18 4.72
N LEU A 689 31.86 10.33 4.19
CA LEU A 689 32.55 11.62 4.11
C LEU A 689 31.87 12.57 3.13
N THR A 690 31.38 12.07 2.00
CA THR A 690 30.55 12.84 1.06
C THR A 690 29.25 13.30 1.71
N ALA A 691 28.53 12.40 2.40
CA ALA A 691 27.32 12.77 3.13
C ALA A 691 27.59 13.80 4.23
N ALA A 692 28.70 13.66 4.98
CA ALA A 692 29.11 14.61 6.00
C ALA A 692 29.41 15.99 5.41
N ALA A 693 30.09 16.06 4.26
CA ALA A 693 30.36 17.32 3.57
C ALA A 693 29.08 18.04 3.12
N VAL A 694 28.10 17.29 2.62
CA VAL A 694 26.78 17.83 2.21
C VAL A 694 25.98 18.31 3.43
N ALA A 695 25.89 17.49 4.47
CA ALA A 695 25.20 17.82 5.72
C ALA A 695 25.83 19.04 6.41
N ALA A 696 27.16 19.15 6.38
CA ALA A 696 27.86 20.29 6.97
C ALA A 696 27.60 21.59 6.19
N ARG A 697 27.35 21.55 4.88
CA ARG A 697 26.84 22.73 4.15
C ARG A 697 25.41 23.08 4.53
N ALA A 698 24.56 22.09 4.85
CA ALA A 698 23.21 22.33 5.35
C ALA A 698 23.24 23.04 6.71
N ALA A 699 24.10 22.60 7.64
CA ALA A 699 24.20 23.17 8.99
C ALA A 699 24.61 24.65 8.99
N PHE A 700 25.36 25.11 7.99
CA PHE A 700 25.84 26.49 7.87
C PHE A 700 25.14 27.27 6.75
N PHE A 701 23.92 26.89 6.36
CA PHE A 701 23.20 27.55 5.26
C PHE A 701 22.94 29.04 5.51
N MET A 702 22.78 29.43 6.77
CA MET A 702 22.47 30.81 7.19
C MET A 702 23.66 31.78 7.04
N VAL A 703 24.90 31.29 6.89
CA VAL A 703 26.09 32.13 6.79
C VAL A 703 26.62 32.12 5.34
N PRO A 704 26.50 33.23 4.59
CA PRO A 704 26.95 33.28 3.20
C PRO A 704 28.45 32.95 3.05
N ASN A 705 28.79 32.07 2.11
CA ASN A 705 30.15 31.66 1.76
C ASN A 705 31.01 31.02 2.88
N PHE A 706 30.49 30.90 4.10
CA PHE A 706 31.15 30.26 5.24
C PHE A 706 30.71 28.80 5.38
N LYS A 707 31.29 27.91 4.55
CA LYS A 707 30.88 26.50 4.47
C LYS A 707 32.06 25.55 4.69
N PRO A 708 31.93 24.51 5.54
CA PRO A 708 33.01 23.55 5.85
C PRO A 708 33.27 22.51 4.75
N MET A 709 32.54 22.56 3.63
CA MET A 709 32.55 21.50 2.62
C MET A 709 33.95 21.22 2.05
N LEU A 710 34.66 22.26 1.61
CA LEU A 710 36.02 22.12 1.06
C LEU A 710 37.02 21.64 2.12
N ALA A 711 36.86 22.07 3.37
CA ALA A 711 37.69 21.60 4.48
C ALA A 711 37.53 20.09 4.71
N ILE A 712 36.30 19.57 4.67
CA ILE A 712 36.03 18.13 4.82
C ILE A 712 36.64 17.34 3.65
N VAL A 713 36.56 17.85 2.42
CA VAL A 713 37.19 17.24 1.24
C VAL A 713 38.72 17.20 1.38
N ILE A 714 39.36 18.28 1.84
CA ILE A 714 40.81 18.35 2.03
C ILE A 714 41.26 17.40 3.15
N ILE A 715 40.51 17.31 4.24
CA ILE A 715 40.81 16.39 5.35
C ILE A 715 40.63 14.93 4.90
N ALA A 716 39.55 14.63 4.16
CA ALA A 716 39.32 13.31 3.58
C ALA A 716 40.44 12.92 2.62
N ALA A 717 40.89 13.85 1.78
CA ALA A 717 41.99 13.64 0.85
C ALA A 717 43.33 13.41 1.56
N ALA A 718 43.62 14.17 2.62
CA ALA A 718 44.80 13.93 3.44
C ALA A 718 44.73 12.53 4.08
N ALA A 719 43.58 12.10 4.59
CA ALA A 719 43.47 10.79 5.23
C ALA A 719 43.51 9.61 4.24
N LEU A 720 42.83 9.71 3.10
CA LEU A 720 42.53 8.58 2.21
C LEU A 720 43.28 8.61 0.87
N GLY A 721 43.99 9.69 0.55
CA GLY A 721 44.79 9.84 -0.65
C GLY A 721 44.15 10.70 -1.73
N LYS A 722 44.93 10.95 -2.79
CA LYS A 722 44.58 11.86 -3.90
C LYS A 722 43.33 11.41 -4.67
N GLU A 723 43.13 10.10 -4.83
CA GLU A 723 42.01 9.53 -5.59
C GLU A 723 40.68 9.67 -4.81
N ALA A 724 40.72 9.35 -3.52
CA ALA A 724 39.63 9.58 -2.59
C ALA A 724 39.25 11.07 -2.51
N GLY A 725 40.26 11.96 -2.45
CA GLY A 725 40.06 13.41 -2.45
C GLY A 725 39.37 13.93 -3.70
N PHE A 726 39.77 13.46 -4.88
CA PHE A 726 39.13 13.85 -6.16
C PHE A 726 37.65 13.44 -6.20
N MET A 727 37.37 12.17 -5.88
CA MET A 727 36.02 11.62 -5.93
C MET A 727 35.09 12.23 -4.87
N THR A 728 35.57 12.37 -3.63
CA THR A 728 34.79 13.02 -2.57
C THR A 728 34.52 14.49 -2.89
N GLY A 729 35.46 15.21 -3.50
CA GLY A 729 35.25 16.59 -3.97
C GLY A 729 34.17 16.69 -5.04
N ALA A 730 34.27 15.89 -6.10
CA ALA A 730 33.30 15.89 -7.21
C ALA A 730 31.88 15.52 -6.74
N LEU A 731 31.76 14.42 -5.97
CA LEU A 731 30.46 13.93 -5.50
C LEU A 731 29.83 14.86 -4.47
N SER A 732 30.62 15.44 -3.55
CA SER A 732 30.06 16.36 -2.54
C SER A 732 29.49 17.62 -3.18
N ALA A 733 30.18 18.18 -4.17
CA ALA A 733 29.69 19.33 -4.93
C ALA A 733 28.40 18.99 -5.70
N PHE A 734 28.38 17.86 -6.41
CA PHE A 734 27.20 17.43 -7.18
C PHE A 734 25.98 17.17 -6.30
N VAL A 735 26.13 16.29 -5.30
CA VAL A 735 25.03 15.88 -4.42
C VAL A 735 24.52 17.10 -3.67
N SER A 736 25.40 17.96 -3.17
CA SER A 736 24.97 19.17 -2.49
C SER A 736 24.20 20.10 -3.41
N ASN A 737 24.67 20.33 -4.64
CA ASN A 737 23.99 21.23 -5.55
C ASN A 737 22.64 20.68 -6.03
N MET A 738 22.50 19.36 -6.10
CA MET A 738 21.22 18.69 -6.34
C MET A 738 20.22 18.96 -5.21
N PHE A 739 20.63 18.88 -3.95
CA PHE A 739 19.77 19.18 -2.80
C PHE A 739 19.45 20.66 -2.62
N PHE A 740 20.39 21.56 -2.94
CA PHE A 740 20.23 23.00 -2.76
C PHE A 740 19.84 23.76 -4.03
N GLY A 741 19.47 23.05 -5.11
CA GLY A 741 18.97 23.64 -6.35
C GLY A 741 19.94 24.60 -7.05
N GLN A 742 21.24 24.29 -7.06
CA GLN A 742 22.23 25.16 -7.70
C GLN A 742 22.36 24.87 -9.19
N GLY A 743 22.22 25.93 -9.99
CA GLY A 743 22.05 25.87 -11.43
C GLY A 743 23.34 25.58 -12.24
N PRO A 744 23.52 26.21 -13.41
CA PRO A 744 24.52 25.82 -14.40
C PRO A 744 26.01 25.94 -14.00
N TRP A 745 26.34 26.56 -12.86
CA TRP A 745 27.72 26.59 -12.34
C TRP A 745 28.17 25.29 -11.65
N THR A 746 27.26 24.34 -11.45
CA THR A 746 27.53 23.07 -10.73
C THR A 746 28.74 22.28 -11.28
N PRO A 747 28.93 22.12 -12.60
CA PRO A 747 30.13 21.47 -13.16
C PRO A 747 31.45 22.11 -12.71
N TRP A 748 31.48 23.44 -12.56
CA TRP A 748 32.67 24.20 -12.18
C TRP A 748 33.02 24.02 -10.71
N GLN A 749 32.00 23.98 -9.84
CA GLN A 749 32.19 23.66 -8.43
C GLN A 749 32.65 22.22 -8.23
N MET A 750 32.12 21.27 -9.01
CA MET A 750 32.58 19.88 -9.01
C MET A 750 34.07 19.79 -9.37
N ALA A 751 34.49 20.47 -10.44
CA ALA A 751 35.88 20.47 -10.88
C ALA A 751 36.82 21.16 -9.89
N GLY A 752 36.42 22.31 -9.34
CA GLY A 752 37.21 23.04 -8.35
C GLY A 752 37.43 22.23 -7.06
N MET A 753 36.38 21.61 -6.52
CA MET A 753 36.50 20.77 -5.32
C MET A 753 37.27 19.48 -5.58
N ALA A 754 37.08 18.84 -6.74
CA ALA A 754 37.82 17.64 -7.11
C ALA A 754 39.32 17.91 -7.26
N LEU A 755 39.69 19.03 -7.90
CA LEU A 755 41.10 19.43 -8.06
C LEU A 755 41.76 19.75 -6.72
N ALA A 756 41.09 20.51 -5.86
CA ALA A 756 41.59 20.83 -4.53
C ALA A 756 41.79 19.56 -3.67
N GLY A 757 40.84 18.62 -3.71
CA GLY A 757 40.94 17.33 -3.05
C GLY A 757 42.09 16.47 -3.59
N TYR A 758 42.28 16.42 -4.91
CA TYR A 758 43.38 15.66 -5.52
C TYR A 758 44.75 16.16 -5.08
N ILE A 759 44.98 17.48 -5.14
CA ILE A 759 46.26 18.10 -4.77
C ILE A 759 46.52 17.93 -3.27
N ALA A 760 45.49 18.09 -2.42
CA ALA A 760 45.59 17.85 -0.98
C ALA A 760 46.07 16.42 -0.67
N GLY A 761 45.46 15.42 -1.30
CA GLY A 761 45.84 14.03 -1.09
C GLY A 761 47.22 13.70 -1.66
N ALA A 762 47.65 14.35 -2.75
CA ALA A 762 48.98 14.14 -3.31
C ALA A 762 50.09 14.68 -2.38
N LEU A 763 49.84 15.81 -1.70
CA LEU A 763 50.80 16.49 -0.84
C LEU A 763 50.84 15.93 0.59
N PHE A 764 49.67 15.66 1.19
CA PHE A 764 49.58 15.44 2.64
C PHE A 764 49.32 13.98 3.03
N HIS A 765 48.94 13.09 2.10
CA HIS A 765 48.55 11.72 2.45
C HIS A 765 49.65 10.91 3.14
N ARG A 766 50.91 11.04 2.68
CA ARG A 766 52.05 10.33 3.28
C ARG A 766 52.42 10.82 4.69
N CYS A 767 51.87 11.96 5.11
CA CYS A 767 52.16 12.60 6.38
C CYS A 767 50.92 12.67 7.29
N ALA A 768 49.79 12.10 6.88
CA ALA A 768 48.50 12.25 7.55
C ALA A 768 48.48 11.70 8.98
N ASP A 769 49.24 10.64 9.27
CA ASP A 769 49.32 10.07 10.62
C ASP A 769 50.12 10.96 11.59
N LYS A 770 50.96 11.85 11.08
CA LYS A 770 51.80 12.77 11.88
C LYS A 770 51.13 14.14 12.12
N LEU A 771 49.89 14.31 11.67
CA LEU A 771 49.16 15.59 11.74
C LEU A 771 48.85 16.02 13.19
N GLY A 772 48.68 15.06 14.10
CA GLY A 772 48.46 15.33 15.53
C GLY A 772 49.74 15.68 16.30
N GLU A 773 50.90 15.21 15.83
CA GLU A 773 52.19 15.36 16.51
C GLU A 773 52.96 16.62 16.05
N SER A 774 52.83 17.01 14.78
CA SER A 774 53.56 18.14 14.19
C SER A 774 52.68 19.37 14.00
N ARG A 775 52.91 20.41 14.81
CA ARG A 775 52.26 21.72 14.64
C ARG A 775 52.54 22.34 13.26
N LEU A 776 53.74 22.14 12.72
CA LEU A 776 54.14 22.65 11.40
C LEU A 776 53.27 22.05 10.29
N LEU A 777 53.02 20.73 10.34
CA LEU A 777 52.23 20.05 9.33
C LEU A 777 50.74 20.45 9.38
N LYS A 778 50.20 20.66 10.59
CA LYS A 778 48.85 21.19 10.79
C LYS A 778 48.70 22.58 10.17
N TRP A 779 49.65 23.48 10.43
CA TRP A 779 49.64 24.82 9.84
C TRP A 779 49.86 24.78 8.32
N ALA A 780 50.69 23.88 7.80
CA ALA A 780 50.85 23.67 6.36
C ALA A 780 49.54 23.25 5.68
N LEU A 781 48.75 22.36 6.30
CA LEU A 781 47.44 21.96 5.77
C LEU A 781 46.41 23.10 5.84
N VAL A 782 46.43 23.91 6.91
CA VAL A 782 45.54 25.08 7.05
C VAL A 782 45.87 26.14 6.00
N ILE A 783 47.15 26.49 5.83
CA ILE A 783 47.61 27.44 4.81
C ILE A 783 47.27 26.92 3.42
N PHE A 784 47.52 25.63 3.16
CA PHE A 784 47.13 25.00 1.90
C PHE A 784 45.62 25.10 1.67
N GLY A 785 44.78 24.83 2.68
CA GLY A 785 43.33 24.90 2.53
C GLY A 785 42.81 26.30 2.23
N GLY A 786 43.38 27.33 2.86
CA GLY A 786 43.09 28.73 2.53
C GLY A 786 43.53 29.07 1.09
N ALA A 787 44.74 28.67 0.71
CA ALA A 787 45.25 28.88 -0.64
C ALA A 787 44.44 28.11 -1.71
N ALA A 788 44.03 26.87 -1.42
CA ALA A 788 43.22 26.06 -2.32
C ALA A 788 41.81 26.64 -2.49
N ALA A 789 41.18 27.13 -1.41
CA ALA A 789 39.89 27.81 -1.48
C ALA A 789 39.95 29.05 -2.38
N PHE A 790 41.01 29.86 -2.24
CA PHE A 790 41.15 31.11 -2.99
C PHE A 790 41.63 30.89 -4.43
N PHE A 791 42.74 30.18 -4.63
CA PHE A 791 43.44 30.08 -5.92
C PHE A 791 43.03 28.88 -6.76
N LEU A 792 42.52 27.79 -6.17
CA LEU A 792 42.11 26.61 -6.95
C LEU A 792 40.60 26.60 -7.16
N TYR A 793 39.84 26.62 -6.07
CA TYR A 793 38.38 26.61 -6.14
C TYR A 793 37.84 27.93 -6.69
N GLY A 794 38.25 29.08 -6.12
CA GLY A 794 37.88 30.41 -6.60
C GLY A 794 38.22 30.60 -8.07
N ALA A 795 39.45 30.30 -8.49
CA ALA A 795 39.84 30.45 -9.90
C ALA A 795 38.98 29.63 -10.89
N VAL A 796 38.66 28.37 -10.56
CA VAL A 796 37.85 27.52 -11.43
C VAL A 796 36.39 27.96 -11.45
N VAL A 797 35.84 28.36 -10.30
CA VAL A 797 34.43 28.76 -10.19
C VAL A 797 34.21 30.15 -10.78
N ASP A 798 35.12 31.11 -10.59
CA ASP A 798 34.98 32.46 -11.14
C ASP A 798 35.13 32.49 -12.66
N MET A 799 35.83 31.51 -13.24
CA MET A 799 35.92 31.33 -14.69
C MET A 799 34.56 31.06 -15.35
N TRP A 800 33.59 30.50 -14.61
CA TRP A 800 32.20 30.40 -15.04
C TRP A 800 31.60 31.77 -15.39
N THR A 801 31.78 32.75 -14.51
CA THR A 801 31.22 34.10 -14.63
C THR A 801 31.80 34.80 -15.85
N ILE A 802 33.09 34.62 -16.12
CA ILE A 802 33.76 35.15 -17.32
C ILE A 802 33.14 34.53 -18.58
N LEU A 803 33.03 33.21 -18.64
CA LEU A 803 32.56 32.50 -19.83
C LEU A 803 31.06 32.68 -20.11
N MET A 804 30.25 32.96 -19.09
CA MET A 804 28.78 32.99 -19.23
C MET A 804 28.13 34.36 -19.13
N MET A 805 28.75 35.34 -18.46
CA MET A 805 28.21 36.70 -18.35
C MET A 805 28.83 37.69 -19.34
N THR A 806 29.83 37.27 -20.14
CA THR A 806 30.46 38.13 -21.14
C THR A 806 30.36 37.52 -22.54
N GLU A 807 29.86 38.27 -23.52
CA GLU A 807 29.73 37.80 -24.92
C GLU A 807 31.09 37.63 -25.62
N LYS A 808 32.12 38.33 -25.15
CA LYS A 808 33.50 38.24 -25.64
C LYS A 808 34.46 38.23 -24.46
N PRO A 809 35.03 37.07 -24.07
CA PRO A 809 35.98 37.01 -22.97
C PRO A 809 37.25 37.78 -23.36
N SER A 810 37.56 38.85 -22.62
CA SER A 810 38.79 39.65 -22.77
C SER A 810 39.61 39.63 -21.48
N LEU A 811 40.91 39.93 -21.57
CA LEU A 811 41.79 39.98 -20.40
C LEU A 811 41.31 41.02 -19.37
N GLU A 812 40.71 42.11 -19.84
CA GLU A 812 40.13 43.17 -18.99
C GLU A 812 38.88 42.67 -18.25
N THR A 813 37.99 41.93 -18.92
CA THR A 813 36.81 41.34 -18.26
C THR A 813 37.20 40.30 -17.20
N ALA A 814 38.26 39.52 -17.45
CA ALA A 814 38.78 38.57 -16.47
C ALA A 814 39.29 39.31 -15.22
N LEU A 815 40.03 40.41 -15.40
CA LEU A 815 40.54 41.23 -14.29
C LEU A 815 39.38 41.78 -13.44
N VAL A 816 38.30 42.26 -14.06
CA VAL A 816 37.12 42.79 -13.35
C VAL A 816 36.41 41.69 -12.55
N VAL A 817 36.18 40.52 -13.15
CA VAL A 817 35.49 39.41 -12.45
C VAL A 817 36.32 38.90 -11.27
N TYR A 818 37.63 38.68 -11.48
CA TYR A 818 38.49 38.19 -10.41
C TYR A 818 38.67 39.20 -9.28
N THR A 819 38.75 40.50 -9.59
CA THR A 819 38.82 41.55 -8.55
C THR A 819 37.52 41.64 -7.75
N ALA A 820 36.36 41.52 -8.40
CA ALA A 820 35.06 41.49 -7.73
C ALA A 820 34.86 40.23 -6.86
N ALA A 821 35.48 39.10 -7.21
CA ALA A 821 35.38 37.85 -6.46
C ALA A 821 36.27 37.80 -5.20
N VAL A 822 37.29 38.68 -5.07
CA VAL A 822 38.26 38.65 -3.96
C VAL A 822 37.60 38.61 -2.57
N PRO A 823 36.63 39.48 -2.22
CA PRO A 823 36.04 39.46 -0.88
C PRO A 823 35.34 38.12 -0.56
N PHE A 824 34.66 37.53 -1.55
CA PHE A 824 33.96 36.25 -1.39
C PHE A 824 34.93 35.09 -1.22
N ASN A 825 36.00 35.07 -2.02
CA ASN A 825 37.06 34.06 -1.93
C ASN A 825 37.84 34.17 -0.61
N ILE A 826 38.03 35.38 -0.06
CA ILE A 826 38.63 35.57 1.27
C ILE A 826 37.76 34.96 2.37
N VAL A 827 36.45 35.20 2.35
CA VAL A 827 35.52 34.62 3.33
C VAL A 827 35.52 33.09 3.24
N HIS A 828 35.51 32.55 2.02
CA HIS A 828 35.55 31.11 1.81
C HIS A 828 36.88 30.47 2.27
N ALA A 829 38.00 31.16 2.02
CA ALA A 829 39.32 30.75 2.48
C ALA A 829 39.42 30.77 4.01
N ALA A 830 38.94 31.84 4.65
CA ALA A 830 38.91 31.96 6.11
C ALA A 830 38.06 30.84 6.74
N ALA A 831 36.87 30.57 6.19
CA ALA A 831 36.02 29.48 6.63
C ALA A 831 36.73 28.13 6.54
N THR A 832 37.35 27.85 5.38
CA THR A 832 38.08 26.59 5.14
C THR A 832 39.24 26.44 6.12
N MET A 833 40.00 27.51 6.38
CA MET A 833 41.09 27.50 7.37
C MET A 833 40.61 27.20 8.79
N ILE A 834 39.51 27.83 9.23
CA ILE A 834 38.92 27.62 10.56
C ILE A 834 38.47 26.16 10.71
N PHE A 835 37.75 25.62 9.73
CA PHE A 835 37.27 24.25 9.81
C PHE A 835 38.39 23.21 9.71
N ILE A 836 39.45 23.45 8.94
CA ILE A 836 40.64 22.58 8.95
C ILE A 836 41.32 22.65 10.33
N LEU A 837 41.46 23.83 10.92
CA LEU A 837 42.08 23.99 12.24
C LEU A 837 41.35 23.19 13.33
N LEU A 838 40.02 23.17 13.27
CA LEU A 838 39.14 22.49 14.22
C LEU A 838 39.01 20.99 13.94
N LEU A 839 38.82 20.60 12.67
CA LEU A 839 38.40 19.24 12.31
C LEU A 839 39.54 18.34 11.85
N ALA A 840 40.68 18.88 11.40
CA ALA A 840 41.72 18.05 10.77
C ALA A 840 42.18 16.91 11.67
N VAL A 841 42.58 17.20 12.92
CA VAL A 841 43.06 16.18 13.87
C VAL A 841 41.97 15.17 14.28
N PRO A 842 40.78 15.59 14.79
CA PRO A 842 39.79 14.63 15.26
C PRO A 842 39.21 13.75 14.15
N VAL A 843 39.10 14.29 12.92
CA VAL A 843 38.59 13.54 11.78
C VAL A 843 39.65 12.59 11.23
N THR A 844 40.91 13.01 11.07
CA THR A 844 41.98 12.09 10.62
C THR A 844 42.21 10.97 11.61
N GLU A 845 42.20 11.23 12.92
CA GLU A 845 42.32 10.18 13.95
C GLU A 845 41.14 9.19 13.94
N LYS A 846 39.92 9.67 13.69
CA LYS A 846 38.75 8.79 13.55
C LYS A 846 38.85 7.94 12.29
N ILE A 847 39.29 8.51 11.17
CA ILE A 847 39.51 7.77 9.92
C ILE A 847 40.64 6.75 10.11
N ALA A 848 41.74 7.11 10.77
CA ALA A 848 42.84 6.21 11.10
C ALA A 848 42.42 5.09 12.05
N ARG A 849 41.59 5.38 13.06
CA ARG A 849 40.99 4.35 13.94
C ARG A 849 40.06 3.42 13.18
N ALA A 850 39.23 3.95 12.28
CA ALA A 850 38.39 3.13 11.42
C ALA A 850 39.26 2.22 10.54
N ARG A 851 40.32 2.76 9.93
CA ARG A 851 41.29 2.01 9.13
C ARG A 851 41.97 0.88 9.93
N LYS A 852 42.43 1.17 11.16
CA LYS A 852 43.08 0.20 12.05
C LYS A 852 42.13 -0.86 12.60
N LYS A 853 40.91 -0.48 13.00
CA LYS A 853 39.88 -1.41 13.51
C LYS A 853 39.43 -2.40 12.42
N TYR A 854 39.53 -2.01 11.15
CA TYR A 854 39.01 -2.80 10.03
C TYR A 854 40.09 -3.40 9.11
N GLY A 855 41.36 -3.38 9.54
CA GLY A 855 42.44 -4.24 9.03
C GLY A 855 43.15 -3.73 7.78
N GLU A 856 43.75 -2.54 7.86
CA GLU A 856 44.90 -2.12 7.05
C GLU A 856 46.10 -1.91 7.99
N VAL A 857 47.22 -2.57 7.70
CA VAL A 857 48.52 -2.42 8.39
C VAL A 857 49.21 -1.15 7.90
#